data_AF-A0A453Q8Z5-F1
#
_entry.id   AF-A0A453Q8Z5-F1
#
_cell.length_a   1.000
_cell.length_b   1.000
_cell.length_c   1.000
_cell.angle_alpha   90.00
_cell.angle_beta   90.00
_cell.angle_gamma   90.00
#
_symmetry.space_group_name_H-M   'P 1'
#
loop_
_entity.id
_entity.type
_entity.pdbx_description
1 polymer ?
#
loop_
_entity_poly.entity_id
_entity_poly.type
_entity_poly.pdbx_seq_one_letter_code
_entity_poly.pdbx_strand_id
1 'polypeptide(L)'
;RMESGVECADVVHGDYFMGGMMVINGLMALVLLLSGLFHSFLRRLGQPSIISHILAGVVVGPTFLGRAVDLRRLGMQNAGSALGDTIYYLRIIFMFFLGLEMDLRYLRHNLRRSLLLACGGSAISFLLAVAAGPFFYGMLHPSFAATFHPQKLYASTALFILVLTSTASPVLIRIVTELKLTTSETGQLAIGAAFATDIASLTAISMMVVNPTIFGHDGKPLPSRSSSCSMQFLLFLWMALVVCVAVGVAVRAARLINRMKWGRQYVSKYELLGMLLLIVGLSLAVQFMGYSASMAAFLIGLAVPREGPLARTLVDRLTYPVHQMVMPLCFGAIGARLDFAEIGRFTATQFAFAVAFTTAVSSAGKVGGTVLVGRWLGMSAREALVLGFLLNVKGYSDILAINLADKSNVWGDTAQVVLVVASIVNTFMAGPASAAIVRQQRRAFKYRSHCLQELRLEQELRVLVCVHGAGGVQAMLTLAELSKGSSAPVAVYLLHLVELQTARKYAITHLYNNQSLDSKEEEEEDARWGYSWEMEQVTAAVHAFSTYDAAVPVPVRQMTAISSLASMDEDVRNGVEDARASLVIVPFHKEQRYDGRMVSRRGGDGRRQLNQRILQRARCTVGILVERRLPSIPAVQQEEEAMHQVVAVFLSGADDREAVAYATRLSAHPSVSVSVSRFMLPEESRTRMRMSEEEAEDEEFMAEVRARFVSPGQVTYTERYVSNGVETLESLSSMVGECSLFVVGRGGGEGGGGAARNTMTRGMAGLEVEEEEC
;
A
#
# COMPACT_ATOMS: atom_id res chain seq x y z
N ARG A 1 -61.78 9.87 -48.42
CA ARG A 1 -61.00 11.10 -48.70
C ARG A 1 -60.02 11.23 -47.55
N MET A 2 -58.75 10.90 -47.82
CA MET A 2 -57.52 10.96 -47.00
C MET A 2 -57.64 11.14 -45.48
N GLU A 3 -57.28 10.07 -44.76
CA GLU A 3 -56.92 10.05 -43.35
C GLU A 3 -55.57 10.73 -43.12
N SER A 4 -55.57 11.73 -42.25
CA SER A 4 -54.40 12.29 -41.58
C SER A 4 -54.03 11.37 -40.40
N GLY A 5 -53.01 10.53 -40.56
CA GLY A 5 -52.62 9.55 -39.55
C GLY A 5 -51.14 9.16 -39.58
N VAL A 6 -50.24 10.11 -39.86
CA VAL A 6 -48.79 9.80 -39.98
C VAL A 6 -47.88 10.64 -39.07
N GLU A 7 -48.36 11.69 -38.39
CA GLU A 7 -47.46 12.58 -37.61
C GLU A 7 -47.41 12.37 -36.07
N CYS A 8 -47.99 11.31 -35.51
CA CYS A 8 -47.99 11.09 -34.05
C CYS A 8 -47.22 9.84 -33.56
N ALA A 9 -46.59 9.05 -34.42
CA ALA A 9 -45.84 7.87 -33.98
C ALA A 9 -44.37 8.19 -33.62
N ASP A 10 -43.73 9.13 -34.34
CA ASP A 10 -42.30 9.41 -34.18
C ASP A 10 -41.99 10.35 -33.00
N VAL A 11 -42.90 11.27 -32.65
CA VAL A 11 -42.74 12.16 -31.49
C VAL A 11 -42.86 11.36 -30.18
N VAL A 12 -43.75 10.37 -30.16
CA VAL A 12 -43.99 9.53 -28.98
C VAL A 12 -42.79 8.61 -28.70
N HIS A 13 -42.08 8.10 -29.71
CA HIS A 13 -40.87 7.27 -29.48
C HIS A 13 -39.65 8.09 -29.03
N GLY A 14 -39.51 9.34 -29.47
CA GLY A 14 -38.40 10.22 -29.08
C GLY A 14 -38.47 10.69 -27.62
N ASP A 15 -39.66 11.01 -27.12
CA ASP A 15 -39.86 11.51 -25.75
C ASP A 15 -39.61 10.43 -24.69
N TYR A 16 -39.94 9.17 -24.95
CA TYR A 16 -39.60 8.05 -24.04
C TYR A 16 -38.09 7.75 -24.03
N PHE A 17 -37.38 7.96 -25.14
CA PHE A 17 -35.94 7.75 -25.21
C PHE A 17 -35.17 8.81 -24.41
N MET A 18 -35.49 10.09 -24.60
CA MET A 18 -34.89 11.18 -23.81
C MET A 18 -35.28 11.10 -22.34
N GLY A 19 -36.53 10.75 -22.03
CA GLY A 19 -36.99 10.47 -20.67
C GLY A 19 -36.21 9.33 -20.00
N GLY A 20 -36.01 8.22 -20.70
CA GLY A 20 -35.22 7.08 -20.22
C GLY A 20 -33.76 7.46 -19.95
N MET A 21 -33.13 8.21 -20.85
CA MET A 21 -31.78 8.73 -20.64
C MET A 21 -31.67 9.66 -19.43
N MET A 22 -32.63 10.57 -19.24
CA MET A 22 -32.66 11.47 -18.08
C MET A 22 -32.81 10.70 -16.76
N VAL A 23 -33.67 9.68 -16.73
CA VAL A 23 -33.86 8.82 -15.55
C VAL A 23 -32.59 8.04 -15.24
N ILE A 24 -31.96 7.41 -16.25
CA ILE A 24 -30.69 6.68 -16.06
C ILE A 24 -29.61 7.61 -15.52
N ASN A 25 -29.44 8.79 -16.12
CA ASN A 25 -28.46 9.78 -15.64
C ASN A 25 -28.77 10.26 -14.22
N GLY A 26 -30.05 10.45 -13.88
CA GLY A 26 -30.50 10.76 -12.52
C GLY A 26 -30.16 9.65 -11.52
N LEU A 27 -30.40 8.38 -11.88
CA LEU A 27 -30.04 7.22 -11.05
C LEU A 27 -28.52 7.14 -10.85
N MET A 28 -27.74 7.37 -11.90
CA MET A 28 -26.27 7.38 -11.84
C MET A 28 -25.75 8.50 -10.92
N ALA A 29 -26.30 9.71 -11.04
CA ALA A 29 -25.96 10.83 -10.18
C ALA A 29 -26.32 10.55 -8.71
N LEU A 30 -27.47 9.91 -8.46
CA LEU A 30 -27.89 9.53 -7.12
C LEU A 30 -26.96 8.47 -6.50
N VAL A 31 -26.56 7.46 -7.28
CA VAL A 31 -25.57 6.45 -6.82
C VAL A 31 -24.24 7.12 -6.44
N LEU A 32 -23.76 8.08 -7.23
CA LEU A 32 -22.52 8.81 -6.94
C LEU A 32 -22.64 9.65 -5.65
N LEU A 33 -23.75 10.37 -5.48
CA LEU A 33 -23.98 11.22 -4.31
C LEU A 33 -24.11 10.39 -3.03
N LEU A 34 -24.93 9.33 -3.05
CA LEU A 34 -25.09 8.41 -1.92
C LEU A 34 -23.79 7.67 -1.60
N SER A 35 -23.02 7.29 -2.61
CA SER A 35 -21.72 6.67 -2.44
C SER A 35 -20.76 7.56 -1.66
N GLY A 36 -20.66 8.85 -1.99
CA GLY A 36 -19.81 9.80 -1.26
C GLY A 36 -20.26 9.98 0.19
N LEU A 37 -21.57 10.06 0.42
CA LEU A 37 -22.18 10.20 1.74
C LEU A 37 -21.91 8.98 2.63
N PHE A 38 -22.18 7.78 2.12
CA PHE A 38 -21.89 6.53 2.82
C PHE A 38 -20.40 6.35 3.04
N HIS A 39 -19.55 6.68 2.05
CA HIS A 39 -18.11 6.57 2.22
C HIS A 39 -17.61 7.46 3.36
N SER A 40 -18.11 8.70 3.49
CA SER A 40 -17.75 9.61 4.60
C SER A 40 -18.06 9.01 5.99
N PHE A 41 -19.18 8.28 6.12
CA PHE A 41 -19.58 7.63 7.36
C PHE A 41 -18.81 6.32 7.60
N LEU A 42 -18.81 5.41 6.62
CA LEU A 42 -18.18 4.08 6.70
C LEU A 42 -16.65 4.14 6.78
N ARG A 43 -16.03 5.19 6.25
CA ARG A 43 -14.58 5.43 6.41
C ARG A 43 -14.21 5.59 7.88
N ARG A 44 -15.06 6.18 8.72
CA ARG A 44 -14.83 6.29 10.18
C ARG A 44 -14.85 4.91 10.88
N LEU A 45 -15.57 3.95 10.30
CA LEU A 45 -15.66 2.58 10.79
C LEU A 45 -14.54 1.67 10.23
N GLY A 46 -13.66 2.20 9.37
CA GLY A 46 -12.56 1.45 8.77
C GLY A 46 -12.99 0.45 7.67
N GLN A 47 -14.15 0.68 7.05
CA GLN A 47 -14.66 -0.18 5.97
C GLN A 47 -14.13 0.28 4.59
N PRO A 48 -13.79 -0.65 3.68
CA PRO A 48 -13.40 -0.33 2.29
C PRO A 48 -14.47 0.46 1.52
N SER A 49 -14.04 1.26 0.53
CA SER A 49 -14.94 2.14 -0.25
C SER A 49 -16.01 1.38 -1.04
N ILE A 50 -15.69 0.15 -1.47
CA ILE A 50 -16.59 -0.72 -2.24
C ILE A 50 -17.90 -0.96 -1.49
N ILE A 51 -17.83 -1.09 -0.17
CA ILE A 51 -19.00 -1.37 0.67
C ILE A 51 -19.98 -0.19 0.64
N SER A 52 -19.48 1.05 0.70
CA SER A 52 -20.31 2.24 0.53
C SER A 52 -21.00 2.30 -0.84
N HIS A 53 -20.31 1.86 -1.90
CA HIS A 53 -20.87 1.87 -3.26
C HIS A 53 -21.99 0.82 -3.43
N ILE A 54 -21.78 -0.40 -2.92
CA ILE A 54 -22.82 -1.44 -2.95
C ILE A 54 -24.05 -0.98 -2.17
N LEU A 55 -23.86 -0.40 -0.97
CA LEU A 55 -24.96 0.08 -0.14
C LEU A 55 -25.73 1.23 -0.81
N ALA A 56 -25.04 2.15 -1.48
CA ALA A 56 -25.66 3.19 -2.30
C ALA A 56 -26.52 2.57 -3.41
N GLY A 57 -26.01 1.52 -4.07
CA GLY A 57 -26.76 0.73 -5.03
C GLY A 57 -28.06 0.14 -4.48
N VAL A 58 -28.02 -0.47 -3.29
CA VAL A 58 -29.21 -1.07 -2.65
C VAL A 58 -30.31 -0.03 -2.40
N VAL A 59 -29.93 1.19 -2.01
CA VAL A 59 -30.87 2.30 -1.80
C VAL A 59 -31.48 2.79 -3.12
N VAL A 60 -30.68 2.83 -4.20
CA VAL A 60 -31.17 3.22 -5.54
C VAL A 60 -31.96 2.10 -6.21
N GLY A 61 -31.77 0.86 -5.79
CA GLY A 61 -32.45 -0.32 -6.32
C GLY A 61 -33.97 -0.31 -6.13
N PRO A 62 -34.67 -1.31 -6.71
CA PRO A 62 -36.13 -1.40 -6.69
C PRO A 62 -36.73 -1.46 -5.28
N THR A 63 -35.92 -1.86 -4.30
CA THR A 63 -36.33 -2.04 -2.90
C THR A 63 -36.75 -0.76 -2.18
N PHE A 64 -36.04 0.34 -2.42
CA PHE A 64 -36.28 1.63 -1.75
C PHE A 64 -36.82 2.63 -2.76
N LEU A 65 -36.01 3.01 -3.75
CA LEU A 65 -36.40 4.00 -4.75
C LEU A 65 -37.50 3.49 -5.68
N GLY A 66 -37.49 2.20 -6.04
CA GLY A 66 -38.54 1.56 -6.82
C GLY A 66 -39.91 1.47 -6.13
N ARG A 67 -39.95 1.61 -4.80
CA ARG A 67 -41.21 1.74 -4.04
C ARG A 67 -41.68 3.19 -3.89
N ALA A 68 -40.74 4.13 -3.86
CA ALA A 68 -41.04 5.56 -3.74
C ALA A 68 -41.46 6.20 -5.07
N VAL A 69 -40.89 5.72 -6.18
CA VAL A 69 -41.17 6.19 -7.54
C VAL A 69 -41.51 4.99 -8.43
N ASP A 70 -42.68 5.01 -9.05
CA ASP A 70 -43.18 3.93 -9.91
C ASP A 70 -42.45 3.96 -11.26
N LEU A 71 -41.19 3.50 -11.28
CA LEU A 71 -40.28 3.49 -12.45
C LEU A 71 -40.87 2.80 -13.68
N ARG A 72 -41.87 1.92 -13.50
CA ARG A 72 -42.62 1.27 -14.57
C ARG A 72 -43.40 2.25 -15.45
N ARG A 73 -43.86 3.38 -14.89
CA ARG A 73 -44.58 4.43 -15.65
C ARG A 73 -43.66 5.24 -16.57
N LEU A 74 -42.34 5.15 -16.36
CA LEU A 74 -41.30 5.83 -17.14
C LEU A 74 -40.66 4.91 -18.19
N GLY A 75 -41.26 3.75 -18.48
CA GLY A 75 -40.77 2.79 -19.48
C GLY A 75 -39.64 1.86 -18.98
N MET A 76 -39.31 1.89 -17.69
CA MET A 76 -38.26 1.06 -17.11
C MET A 76 -38.85 -0.08 -16.27
N GLN A 77 -38.73 -1.33 -16.73
CA GLN A 77 -39.20 -2.50 -15.98
C GLN A 77 -38.37 -2.74 -14.70
N ASN A 78 -37.03 -2.57 -14.78
CA ASN A 78 -36.09 -2.80 -13.67
C ASN A 78 -34.91 -1.80 -13.71
N ALA A 79 -34.69 -1.03 -12.64
CA ALA A 79 -33.58 -0.07 -12.56
C ALA A 79 -32.19 -0.75 -12.61
N GLY A 80 -32.05 -1.93 -11.99
CA GLY A 80 -30.78 -2.66 -11.92
C GLY A 80 -30.33 -3.29 -13.25
N SER A 81 -31.26 -3.68 -14.14
CA SER A 81 -30.89 -4.18 -15.47
C SER A 81 -30.44 -3.03 -16.37
N ALA A 82 -31.20 -1.94 -16.41
CA ALA A 82 -30.85 -0.76 -17.22
C ALA A 82 -29.51 -0.11 -16.79
N LEU A 83 -29.28 0.04 -15.48
CA LEU A 83 -27.97 0.47 -14.96
C LEU A 83 -26.87 -0.52 -15.32
N GLY A 84 -27.13 -1.83 -15.23
CA GLY A 84 -26.14 -2.84 -15.59
C GLY A 84 -25.75 -2.83 -17.08
N ASP A 85 -26.71 -2.61 -17.97
CA ASP A 85 -26.48 -2.60 -19.42
C ASP A 85 -25.72 -1.34 -19.85
N THR A 86 -26.04 -0.19 -19.24
CA THR A 86 -25.33 1.09 -19.48
C THR A 86 -23.92 1.10 -18.91
N ILE A 87 -23.72 0.51 -17.72
CA ILE A 87 -22.41 0.41 -17.07
C ILE A 87 -21.55 -0.71 -17.69
N TYR A 88 -22.11 -1.52 -18.58
CA TYR A 88 -21.42 -2.66 -19.19
C TYR A 88 -20.06 -2.29 -19.82
N TYR A 89 -20.05 -1.27 -20.69
CA TYR A 89 -18.81 -0.78 -21.33
C TYR A 89 -17.85 -0.14 -20.33
N LEU A 90 -18.39 0.61 -19.37
CA LEU A 90 -17.62 1.23 -18.30
C LEU A 90 -16.90 0.17 -17.44
N ARG A 91 -17.54 -0.98 -17.22
CA ARG A 91 -16.97 -2.12 -16.50
C ARG A 91 -15.81 -2.76 -17.25
N ILE A 92 -15.87 -2.83 -18.58
CA ILE A 92 -14.74 -3.33 -19.41
C ILE A 92 -13.51 -2.42 -19.19
N ILE A 93 -13.71 -1.11 -19.24
CA ILE A 93 -12.64 -0.12 -19.01
C ILE A 93 -12.09 -0.22 -17.58
N PHE A 94 -12.97 -0.34 -16.59
CA PHE A 94 -12.59 -0.53 -15.19
C PHE A 94 -11.73 -1.78 -14.98
N MET A 95 -12.13 -2.91 -15.56
CA MET A 95 -11.39 -4.16 -15.44
C MET A 95 -10.04 -4.10 -16.15
N PHE A 96 -9.97 -3.44 -17.30
CA PHE A 96 -8.71 -3.15 -17.97
C PHE A 96 -7.78 -2.29 -17.10
N PHE A 97 -8.29 -1.18 -16.54
CA PHE A 97 -7.51 -0.31 -15.67
C PHE A 97 -7.00 -1.07 -14.45
N LEU A 98 -7.83 -1.91 -13.84
CA LEU A 98 -7.42 -2.74 -12.72
C LEU A 98 -6.33 -3.72 -13.12
N GLY A 99 -6.43 -4.37 -14.28
CA GLY A 99 -5.36 -5.23 -14.82
C GLY A 99 -4.05 -4.47 -15.02
N LEU A 100 -4.13 -3.22 -15.51
CA LEU A 100 -2.96 -2.35 -15.72
C LEU A 100 -2.28 -1.97 -14.40
N GLU A 101 -3.05 -1.72 -13.34
CA GLU A 101 -2.55 -1.38 -11.99
C GLU A 101 -1.83 -2.56 -11.31
N MET A 102 -2.07 -3.80 -11.76
CA MET A 102 -1.52 -5.03 -11.17
C MET A 102 -0.16 -5.49 -11.72
N ASP A 103 0.80 -5.71 -10.81
CA ASP A 103 2.16 -6.09 -11.20
C ASP A 103 2.33 -7.59 -11.41
N LEU A 104 2.48 -7.99 -12.68
CA LEU A 104 2.68 -9.37 -13.08
C LEU A 104 4.00 -9.96 -12.56
N ARG A 105 5.05 -9.15 -12.39
CA ARG A 105 6.37 -9.65 -11.94
C ARG A 105 6.26 -10.18 -10.51
N TYR A 106 5.59 -9.42 -9.64
CA TYR A 106 5.35 -9.82 -8.25
C TYR A 106 4.40 -11.01 -8.15
N LEU A 107 3.37 -11.08 -9.00
CA LEU A 107 2.45 -12.21 -9.04
C LEU A 107 3.14 -13.53 -9.43
N ARG A 108 4.09 -13.48 -10.37
CA ARG A 108 4.76 -14.66 -10.92
C ARG A 108 5.63 -15.38 -9.90
N HIS A 109 6.31 -14.64 -9.01
CA HIS A 109 7.22 -15.23 -8.02
C HIS A 109 6.48 -16.16 -7.04
N ASN A 110 5.30 -15.75 -6.59
CA ASN A 110 4.52 -16.47 -5.57
C ASN A 110 3.38 -17.34 -6.15
N LEU A 111 3.24 -17.41 -7.48
CA LEU A 111 2.12 -18.04 -8.16
C LEU A 111 1.89 -19.50 -7.74
N ARG A 112 2.96 -20.28 -7.52
CA ARG A 112 2.84 -21.70 -7.12
C ARG A 112 2.16 -21.86 -5.76
N ARG A 113 2.57 -21.04 -4.78
CA ARG A 113 1.99 -21.04 -3.42
C ARG A 113 0.55 -20.54 -3.48
N SER A 114 0.30 -19.47 -4.24
CA SER A 114 -1.06 -18.93 -4.45
C SER A 114 -1.99 -19.93 -5.13
N LEU A 115 -1.50 -20.70 -6.11
CA LEU A 115 -2.29 -21.73 -6.79
C LEU A 115 -2.65 -22.88 -5.83
N LEU A 116 -1.73 -23.30 -4.98
CA LEU A 116 -2.00 -24.34 -3.98
C LEU A 116 -3.11 -23.88 -3.01
N LEU A 117 -3.05 -22.63 -2.56
CA LEU A 117 -4.09 -22.01 -1.71
C LEU A 117 -5.44 -21.91 -2.44
N ALA A 118 -5.44 -21.51 -3.70
CA ALA A 118 -6.64 -21.48 -4.54
C ALA A 118 -7.27 -22.86 -4.69
N CYS A 119 -6.47 -23.87 -5.03
CA CYS A 119 -6.92 -25.26 -5.17
C CYS A 119 -7.46 -25.82 -3.84
N GLY A 120 -6.76 -25.58 -2.72
CA GLY A 120 -7.18 -26.03 -1.40
C GLY A 120 -8.51 -25.41 -0.94
N GLY A 121 -8.63 -24.09 -1.06
CA GLY A 121 -9.87 -23.37 -0.75
C GLY A 121 -11.03 -23.81 -1.63
N SER A 122 -10.81 -23.96 -2.94
CA SER A 122 -11.84 -24.38 -3.89
C SER A 122 -12.24 -25.85 -3.73
N ALA A 123 -11.31 -26.77 -3.45
CA ALA A 123 -11.62 -28.19 -3.27
C ALA A 123 -12.51 -28.44 -2.04
N ILE A 124 -12.21 -27.79 -0.92
CA ILE A 124 -13.02 -27.92 0.30
C ILE A 124 -14.38 -27.24 0.13
N SER A 125 -14.41 -26.07 -0.51
CA SER A 125 -15.67 -25.39 -0.87
C SER A 125 -16.52 -26.23 -1.81
N PHE A 126 -15.91 -26.94 -2.76
CA PHE A 126 -16.59 -27.86 -3.68
C PHE A 126 -17.23 -29.03 -2.92
N LEU A 127 -16.49 -29.69 -2.04
CA LEU A 127 -17.02 -30.82 -1.24
C LEU A 127 -18.20 -30.39 -0.37
N LEU A 128 -18.07 -29.23 0.30
CA LEU A 128 -19.15 -28.67 1.11
C LEU A 128 -20.37 -28.28 0.25
N ALA A 129 -20.14 -27.71 -0.94
CA ALA A 129 -21.22 -27.34 -1.85
C ALA A 129 -21.97 -28.55 -2.42
N VAL A 130 -21.28 -29.66 -2.72
CA VAL A 130 -21.92 -30.92 -3.14
C VAL A 130 -22.81 -31.47 -2.02
N ALA A 131 -22.33 -31.43 -0.77
CA ALA A 131 -23.10 -31.91 0.38
C ALA A 131 -24.30 -30.98 0.72
N ALA A 132 -24.11 -29.67 0.65
CA ALA A 132 -25.11 -28.67 1.02
C ALA A 132 -26.10 -28.33 -0.12
N GLY A 133 -25.74 -28.60 -1.38
CA GLY A 133 -26.53 -28.24 -2.55
C GLY A 133 -27.94 -28.83 -2.59
N PRO A 134 -28.13 -30.15 -2.34
CA PRO A 134 -29.45 -30.75 -2.24
C PRO A 134 -30.31 -30.15 -1.13
N PHE A 135 -29.69 -29.83 0.02
CA PHE A 135 -30.36 -29.19 1.14
C PHE A 135 -30.80 -27.76 0.82
N PHE A 136 -29.93 -26.98 0.15
CA PHE A 136 -30.26 -25.64 -0.33
C PHE A 136 -31.42 -25.67 -1.33
N TYR A 137 -31.38 -26.60 -2.29
CA TYR A 137 -32.46 -26.78 -3.26
C TYR A 137 -33.80 -27.15 -2.59
N GLY A 138 -33.78 -28.06 -1.62
CA GLY A 138 -34.98 -28.46 -0.86
C GLY A 138 -35.58 -27.33 -0.02
N MET A 139 -34.74 -26.44 0.54
CA MET A 139 -35.19 -25.27 1.31
C MET A 139 -35.91 -24.23 0.45
N LEU A 140 -35.49 -24.08 -0.81
CA LEU A 140 -36.04 -23.10 -1.75
C LEU A 140 -37.37 -23.53 -2.39
N HIS A 141 -37.63 -24.84 -2.46
CA HIS A 141 -38.85 -25.40 -3.05
C HIS A 141 -39.61 -26.30 -2.05
N PRO A 142 -40.30 -25.72 -1.04
CA PRO A 142 -41.03 -26.49 -0.04
C PRO A 142 -42.26 -27.25 -0.59
N SER A 143 -42.78 -26.90 -1.76
CA SER A 143 -43.98 -27.52 -2.37
C SER A 143 -43.74 -28.88 -3.05
N PHE A 144 -42.63 -29.55 -2.73
CA PHE A 144 -42.09 -30.73 -3.43
C PHE A 144 -42.77 -32.07 -3.09
N ALA A 145 -44.10 -32.09 -2.95
CA ALA A 145 -44.83 -33.34 -2.83
C ALA A 145 -45.19 -33.99 -4.18
N ALA A 146 -44.97 -33.33 -5.34
CA ALA A 146 -45.58 -33.78 -6.61
C ALA A 146 -44.65 -34.13 -7.79
N THR A 147 -43.46 -33.53 -7.98
CA THR A 147 -42.63 -33.84 -9.18
C THR A 147 -41.11 -33.68 -8.96
N PHE A 148 -40.42 -34.82 -8.81
CA PHE A 148 -38.95 -34.87 -8.67
C PHE A 148 -38.26 -34.83 -10.04
N HIS A 149 -37.59 -33.72 -10.37
CA HIS A 149 -36.79 -33.59 -11.59
C HIS A 149 -35.28 -33.68 -11.27
N PRO A 150 -34.65 -34.86 -11.39
CA PRO A 150 -33.24 -35.04 -11.02
C PRO A 150 -32.29 -34.11 -11.79
N GLN A 151 -32.60 -33.79 -13.04
CA GLN A 151 -31.79 -32.89 -13.88
C GLN A 151 -31.68 -31.46 -13.32
N LYS A 152 -32.77 -30.92 -12.76
CA LYS A 152 -32.76 -29.58 -12.15
C LYS A 152 -31.97 -29.53 -10.85
N LEU A 153 -31.99 -30.62 -10.07
CA LEU A 153 -31.21 -30.73 -8.84
C LEU A 153 -29.71 -30.77 -9.12
N TYR A 154 -29.27 -31.49 -10.15
CA TYR A 154 -27.87 -31.50 -10.59
C TYR A 154 -27.43 -30.13 -11.12
N ALA A 155 -28.25 -29.48 -11.95
CA ALA A 155 -27.96 -28.13 -12.47
C ALA A 155 -27.88 -27.10 -11.32
N SER A 156 -28.83 -27.13 -10.39
CA SER A 156 -28.84 -26.32 -9.17
C SER A 156 -27.56 -26.53 -8.37
N THR A 157 -27.21 -27.79 -8.10
CA THR A 157 -26.01 -28.10 -7.29
C THR A 157 -24.73 -27.65 -8.00
N ALA A 158 -24.63 -27.80 -9.33
CA ALA A 158 -23.49 -27.34 -10.12
C ALA A 158 -23.32 -25.81 -10.08
N LEU A 159 -24.42 -25.06 -10.19
CA LEU A 159 -24.40 -23.60 -10.07
C LEU A 159 -24.08 -23.18 -8.62
N PHE A 160 -24.58 -23.91 -7.61
CA PHE A 160 -24.30 -23.64 -6.20
C PHE A 160 -22.81 -23.80 -5.87
N ILE A 161 -22.19 -24.85 -6.42
CA ILE A 161 -20.74 -25.06 -6.35
C ILE A 161 -20.02 -23.84 -6.95
N LEU A 162 -20.45 -23.36 -8.12
CA LEU A 162 -19.78 -22.25 -8.80
C LEU A 162 -19.88 -20.95 -7.98
N VAL A 163 -21.05 -20.66 -7.42
CA VAL A 163 -21.30 -19.52 -6.52
C VAL A 163 -20.43 -19.59 -5.25
N LEU A 164 -20.29 -20.76 -4.64
CA LEU A 164 -19.50 -20.94 -3.42
C LEU A 164 -17.97 -20.96 -3.66
N THR A 165 -17.54 -21.48 -4.80
CA THR A 165 -16.12 -21.58 -5.17
C THR A 165 -15.57 -20.33 -5.84
N SER A 166 -16.42 -19.44 -6.34
CA SER A 166 -15.97 -18.19 -6.95
C SER A 166 -15.41 -17.20 -5.91
N THR A 167 -14.35 -16.50 -6.29
CA THR A 167 -13.80 -15.36 -5.54
C THR A 167 -13.59 -14.23 -6.53
N ALA A 168 -14.11 -13.04 -6.24
CA ALA A 168 -13.97 -11.89 -7.13
C ALA A 168 -12.59 -11.25 -6.98
N SER A 169 -11.67 -11.63 -7.88
CA SER A 169 -10.33 -11.06 -7.92
C SER A 169 -10.31 -9.52 -8.00
N PRO A 170 -11.20 -8.83 -8.75
CA PRO A 170 -11.13 -7.38 -8.87
C PRO A 170 -11.48 -6.65 -7.57
N VAL A 171 -12.50 -7.16 -6.87
CA VAL A 171 -12.95 -6.63 -5.59
C VAL A 171 -11.89 -6.85 -4.53
N LEU A 172 -11.32 -8.06 -4.48
CA LEU A 172 -10.27 -8.39 -3.52
C LEU A 172 -9.02 -7.53 -3.74
N ILE A 173 -8.54 -7.45 -4.98
CA ILE A 173 -7.39 -6.61 -5.35
C ILE A 173 -7.61 -5.20 -4.84
N ARG A 174 -8.80 -4.64 -5.09
CA ARG A 174 -9.11 -3.28 -4.64
C ARG A 174 -9.10 -3.14 -3.12
N ILE A 175 -9.66 -4.09 -2.38
CA ILE A 175 -9.59 -4.11 -0.91
C ILE A 175 -8.13 -4.16 -0.44
N VAL A 176 -7.30 -5.02 -1.03
CA VAL A 176 -5.88 -5.16 -0.69
C VAL A 176 -5.09 -3.89 -1.02
N THR A 177 -5.38 -3.23 -2.15
CA THR A 177 -4.77 -1.95 -2.56
C THR A 177 -5.17 -0.80 -1.63
N GLU A 178 -6.45 -0.66 -1.30
CA GLU A 178 -6.92 0.39 -0.37
C GLU A 178 -6.31 0.24 1.03
N LEU A 179 -6.03 -0.98 1.44
CA LEU A 179 -5.40 -1.29 2.73
C LEU A 179 -3.88 -1.26 2.69
N LYS A 180 -3.27 -0.90 1.55
CA LYS A 180 -1.81 -0.88 1.33
C LYS A 180 -1.13 -2.24 1.61
N LEU A 181 -1.87 -3.34 1.41
CA LEU A 181 -1.36 -4.70 1.63
C LEU A 181 -0.81 -5.36 0.36
N THR A 182 -0.79 -4.64 -0.78
CA THR A 182 -0.32 -5.15 -2.08
C THR A 182 1.14 -5.60 -2.07
N THR A 183 1.97 -4.99 -1.24
CA THR A 183 3.39 -5.32 -1.09
C THR A 183 3.65 -6.42 -0.04
N SER A 184 2.67 -6.74 0.81
CA SER A 184 2.80 -7.81 1.80
C SER A 184 2.72 -9.18 1.14
N GLU A 185 3.51 -10.15 1.61
CA GLU A 185 3.45 -11.54 1.16
C GLU A 185 2.03 -12.12 1.27
N THR A 186 1.32 -11.82 2.36
CA THR A 186 -0.08 -12.26 2.55
C THR A 186 -1.03 -11.66 1.52
N GLY A 187 -0.87 -10.37 1.18
CA GLY A 187 -1.67 -9.71 0.15
C GLY A 187 -1.37 -10.25 -1.25
N GLN A 188 -0.10 -10.52 -1.56
CA GLN A 188 0.32 -11.12 -2.83
C GLN A 188 -0.22 -12.54 -3.01
N LEU A 189 -0.17 -13.36 -1.94
CA LEU A 189 -0.77 -14.70 -1.95
C LEU A 189 -2.29 -14.62 -2.17
N ALA A 190 -2.96 -13.67 -1.52
CA ALA A 190 -4.40 -13.44 -1.67
C ALA A 190 -4.78 -13.07 -3.11
N ILE A 191 -4.07 -12.10 -3.69
CA ILE A 191 -4.28 -11.62 -5.06
C ILE A 191 -4.09 -12.77 -6.06
N GLY A 192 -3.00 -13.53 -5.94
CA GLY A 192 -2.73 -14.64 -6.86
C GLY A 192 -3.72 -15.78 -6.73
N ALA A 193 -4.14 -16.10 -5.50
CA ALA A 193 -5.11 -17.16 -5.27
C ALA A 193 -6.48 -16.76 -5.83
N ALA A 194 -6.93 -15.53 -5.58
CA ALA A 194 -8.19 -15.02 -6.10
C ALA A 194 -8.19 -14.96 -7.63
N PHE A 195 -7.10 -14.51 -8.26
CA PHE A 195 -6.98 -14.49 -9.71
C PHE A 195 -7.10 -15.90 -10.32
N ALA A 196 -6.43 -16.89 -9.73
CA ALA A 196 -6.54 -18.28 -10.17
C ALA A 196 -7.97 -18.83 -10.03
N THR A 197 -8.63 -18.57 -8.89
CA THR A 197 -10.02 -19.01 -8.70
C THR A 197 -11.01 -18.30 -9.62
N ASP A 198 -10.82 -17.02 -9.90
CA ASP A 198 -11.72 -16.23 -10.73
C ASP A 198 -11.65 -16.67 -12.20
N ILE A 199 -10.43 -16.89 -12.72
CA ILE A 199 -10.24 -17.49 -14.05
C ILE A 199 -10.91 -18.87 -14.12
N ALA A 200 -10.69 -19.73 -13.13
CA ALA A 200 -11.29 -21.07 -13.10
C ALA A 200 -12.82 -21.02 -13.06
N SER A 201 -13.41 -20.08 -12.29
CA SER A 201 -14.86 -19.92 -12.22
C SER A 201 -15.45 -19.42 -13.54
N LEU A 202 -14.82 -18.44 -14.19
CA LEU A 202 -15.31 -17.88 -15.45
C LEU A 202 -15.14 -18.84 -16.62
N THR A 203 -14.06 -19.62 -16.66
CA THR A 203 -13.92 -20.68 -17.67
C THR A 203 -14.98 -21.76 -17.47
N ALA A 204 -15.33 -22.12 -16.23
CA ALA A 204 -16.43 -23.03 -15.94
C ALA A 204 -17.79 -22.46 -16.39
N ILE A 205 -18.09 -21.17 -16.14
CA ILE A 205 -19.31 -20.52 -16.64
C ILE A 205 -19.33 -20.52 -18.17
N SER A 206 -18.24 -20.12 -18.82
CA SER A 206 -18.15 -20.12 -20.29
C SER A 206 -18.37 -21.51 -20.86
N MET A 207 -17.84 -22.55 -20.23
CA MET A 207 -18.11 -23.94 -20.63
C MET A 207 -19.59 -24.32 -20.49
N MET A 208 -20.25 -23.90 -19.41
CA MET A 208 -21.69 -24.13 -19.20
C MET A 208 -22.55 -23.41 -20.25
N VAL A 209 -22.15 -22.20 -20.67
CA VAL A 209 -22.89 -21.40 -21.67
C VAL A 209 -22.65 -21.91 -23.09
N VAL A 210 -21.40 -22.20 -23.46
CA VAL A 210 -21.02 -22.55 -24.84
C VAL A 210 -21.39 -24.00 -25.17
N ASN A 211 -21.50 -24.88 -24.18
CA ASN A 211 -21.88 -26.27 -24.42
C ASN A 211 -23.42 -26.40 -24.50
N PRO A 212 -24.01 -26.54 -25.71
CA PRO A 212 -25.47 -26.54 -25.89
C PRO A 212 -26.13 -27.84 -25.40
N THR A 213 -25.33 -28.80 -24.91
CA THR A 213 -25.81 -30.08 -24.37
C THR A 213 -26.39 -29.97 -22.95
N ILE A 214 -26.15 -28.85 -22.24
CA ILE A 214 -26.70 -28.64 -20.89
C ILE A 214 -27.94 -27.74 -20.94
N PHE A 215 -27.97 -26.73 -21.81
CA PHE A 215 -29.12 -25.86 -22.01
C PHE A 215 -29.28 -25.51 -23.50
N GLY A 216 -30.34 -26.02 -24.13
CA GLY A 216 -30.70 -25.64 -25.50
C GLY A 216 -31.20 -24.19 -25.56
N HIS A 217 -31.21 -23.61 -26.77
CA HIS A 217 -31.66 -22.23 -27.05
C HIS A 217 -33.11 -21.95 -26.57
N ASP A 218 -33.90 -23.00 -26.35
CA ASP A 218 -35.30 -22.97 -25.89
C ASP A 218 -35.51 -23.49 -24.45
N GLY A 219 -34.45 -23.64 -23.65
CA GLY A 219 -34.56 -24.10 -22.25
C GLY A 219 -35.02 -25.56 -22.07
N LYS A 220 -35.14 -26.33 -23.16
CA LYS A 220 -35.41 -27.77 -23.12
C LYS A 220 -34.10 -28.57 -23.20
N PRO A 221 -33.87 -29.55 -22.31
CA PRO A 221 -32.71 -30.44 -22.42
C PRO A 221 -32.88 -31.34 -23.64
N LEU A 222 -32.04 -31.15 -24.66
CA LEU A 222 -31.94 -32.05 -25.82
C LEU A 222 -31.25 -33.37 -25.41
N PRO A 223 -31.53 -34.49 -26.08
CA PRO A 223 -30.98 -35.78 -25.69
C PRO A 223 -29.45 -35.78 -25.75
N SER A 224 -28.87 -36.43 -24.73
CA SER A 224 -27.45 -36.58 -24.47
C SER A 224 -26.73 -37.23 -25.66
N ARG A 225 -26.26 -36.41 -26.59
CA ARG A 225 -25.15 -36.78 -27.46
C ARG A 225 -23.90 -36.49 -26.66
N SER A 226 -23.44 -37.49 -25.91
CA SER A 226 -22.22 -37.45 -25.09
C SER A 226 -21.10 -36.73 -25.84
N SER A 227 -20.90 -35.44 -25.55
CA SER A 227 -19.76 -34.70 -26.07
C SER A 227 -18.52 -35.39 -25.51
N SER A 228 -17.81 -36.13 -26.35
CA SER A 228 -16.56 -36.79 -25.96
C SER A 228 -15.69 -35.80 -25.19
N CYS A 229 -15.01 -36.25 -24.12
CA CYS A 229 -14.07 -35.42 -23.34
C CYS A 229 -13.08 -34.65 -24.25
N SER A 230 -12.75 -35.23 -25.41
CA SER A 230 -11.96 -34.60 -26.48
C SER A 230 -12.58 -33.32 -27.05
N MET A 231 -13.90 -33.23 -27.21
CA MET A 231 -14.59 -32.05 -27.75
C MET A 231 -14.62 -30.91 -26.74
N GLN A 232 -14.83 -31.20 -25.46
CA GLN A 232 -14.78 -30.19 -24.38
C GLN A 232 -13.36 -29.65 -24.20
N PHE A 233 -12.35 -30.52 -24.28
CA PHE A 233 -10.96 -30.10 -24.24
C PHE A 233 -10.58 -29.24 -25.47
N LEU A 234 -11.05 -29.61 -26.66
CA LEU A 234 -10.84 -28.82 -27.87
C LEU A 234 -11.49 -27.43 -27.77
N LEU A 235 -12.70 -27.35 -27.22
CA LEU A 235 -13.39 -26.09 -26.95
C LEU A 235 -12.61 -25.22 -25.95
N PHE A 236 -12.06 -25.83 -24.89
CA PHE A 236 -11.23 -25.12 -23.90
C PHE A 236 -9.99 -24.51 -24.56
N LEU A 237 -9.28 -25.32 -25.35
CA LEU A 237 -8.09 -24.87 -26.08
C LEU A 237 -8.41 -23.75 -27.05
N TRP A 238 -9.54 -23.85 -27.76
CA TRP A 238 -9.97 -22.81 -28.69
C TRP A 238 -10.29 -21.49 -27.97
N MET A 239 -11.01 -21.55 -26.85
CA MET A 239 -11.29 -20.37 -26.02
C MET A 239 -10.00 -19.73 -25.48
N ALA A 240 -9.07 -20.56 -24.99
CA ALA A 240 -7.77 -20.09 -24.53
C ALA A 240 -6.95 -19.44 -25.67
N LEU A 241 -6.98 -20.03 -26.86
CA LEU A 241 -6.32 -19.47 -28.05
C LEU A 241 -6.88 -18.10 -28.41
N VAL A 242 -8.22 -17.95 -28.45
CA VAL A 242 -8.88 -16.67 -28.79
C VAL A 242 -8.50 -15.57 -27.79
N VAL A 243 -8.50 -15.86 -26.49
CA VAL A 243 -8.06 -14.91 -25.45
C VAL A 243 -6.58 -14.57 -25.63
N CYS A 244 -5.71 -15.55 -25.85
CA CYS A 244 -4.28 -15.33 -26.07
C CYS A 244 -4.02 -14.47 -27.32
N VAL A 245 -4.78 -14.67 -28.39
CA VAL A 245 -4.68 -13.85 -29.61
C VAL A 245 -5.12 -12.41 -29.32
N ALA A 246 -6.26 -12.21 -28.66
CA ALA A 246 -6.74 -10.87 -28.30
C ALA A 246 -5.73 -10.11 -27.42
N VAL A 247 -5.18 -10.78 -26.41
CA VAL A 247 -4.10 -10.24 -25.56
C VAL A 247 -2.85 -9.93 -26.40
N GLY A 248 -2.43 -10.85 -27.27
CA GLY A 248 -1.27 -10.67 -28.14
C GLY A 248 -1.41 -9.48 -29.09
N VAL A 249 -2.60 -9.24 -29.64
CA VAL A 249 -2.91 -8.08 -30.50
C VAL A 249 -2.81 -6.78 -29.70
N ALA A 250 -3.45 -6.70 -28.53
CA ALA A 250 -3.40 -5.51 -27.68
C ALA A 250 -1.97 -5.17 -27.23
N VAL A 251 -1.18 -6.19 -26.86
CA VAL A 251 0.23 -6.02 -26.47
C VAL A 251 1.09 -5.56 -27.64
N ARG A 252 0.88 -6.10 -28.86
CA ARG A 252 1.59 -5.63 -30.05
C ARG A 252 1.26 -4.18 -30.37
N ALA A 253 -0.01 -3.79 -30.30
CA ALA A 253 -0.43 -2.40 -30.50
C ALA A 253 0.22 -1.46 -29.46
N ALA A 254 0.20 -1.84 -28.18
CA ALA A 254 0.85 -1.07 -27.12
C ALA A 254 2.37 -0.92 -27.34
N ARG A 255 3.06 -2.00 -27.74
CA ARG A 255 4.49 -1.96 -28.07
C ARG A 255 4.79 -1.10 -29.29
N LEU A 256 3.92 -1.12 -30.31
CA LEU A 256 4.09 -0.30 -31.51
C LEU A 256 4.01 1.19 -31.17
N ILE A 257 3.02 1.60 -30.37
CA ILE A 257 2.89 2.99 -29.90
C ILE A 257 4.10 3.40 -29.08
N ASN A 258 4.56 2.55 -28.16
CA ASN A 258 5.76 2.82 -27.36
C ASN A 258 7.02 2.96 -28.23
N ARG A 259 7.16 2.18 -29.31
CA ARG A 259 8.30 2.27 -30.25
C ARG A 259 8.25 3.55 -31.10
N MET A 260 7.07 3.91 -31.61
CA MET A 260 6.88 5.09 -32.46
C MET A 260 7.13 6.42 -31.74
N LYS A 261 7.10 6.42 -30.39
CA LYS A 261 7.21 7.62 -29.55
C LYS A 261 8.38 7.56 -28.57
N TRP A 262 9.46 6.87 -28.96
CA TRP A 262 10.69 6.83 -28.16
C TRP A 262 11.18 8.25 -27.85
N GLY A 263 11.28 8.61 -26.57
CA GLY A 263 11.73 9.94 -26.11
C GLY A 263 10.65 10.95 -25.71
N ARG A 264 9.35 10.68 -25.91
CA ARG A 264 8.26 11.54 -25.38
C ARG A 264 7.70 10.97 -24.07
N GLN A 265 7.39 11.83 -23.09
CA GLN A 265 6.80 11.40 -21.81
C GLN A 265 5.31 11.02 -21.93
N TYR A 266 4.54 11.70 -22.80
CA TYR A 266 3.10 11.49 -22.95
C TYR A 266 2.65 11.21 -24.39
N VAL A 267 1.56 10.46 -24.52
CA VAL A 267 0.89 10.03 -25.74
C VAL A 267 -0.27 10.98 -26.07
N SER A 268 -0.58 11.17 -27.36
CA SER A 268 -1.67 12.04 -27.81
C SER A 268 -3.05 11.51 -27.39
N LYS A 269 -4.03 12.41 -27.20
CA LYS A 269 -5.41 12.07 -26.81
C LYS A 269 -6.07 11.10 -27.79
N TYR A 270 -5.78 11.23 -29.09
CA TYR A 270 -6.33 10.35 -30.14
C TYR A 270 -5.78 8.93 -30.07
N GLU A 271 -4.48 8.77 -29.74
CA GLU A 271 -3.83 7.47 -29.59
C GLU A 271 -4.35 6.76 -28.32
N LEU A 272 -4.57 7.50 -27.24
CA LEU A 272 -5.20 6.99 -26.02
C LEU A 272 -6.62 6.48 -26.30
N LEU A 273 -7.43 7.28 -27.01
CA LEU A 273 -8.80 6.90 -27.39
C LEU A 273 -8.81 5.68 -28.32
N GLY A 274 -7.91 5.64 -29.30
CA GLY A 274 -7.74 4.50 -30.19
C GLY A 274 -7.40 3.20 -29.44
N MET A 275 -6.52 3.27 -28.44
CA MET A 275 -6.21 2.12 -27.59
C MET A 275 -7.41 1.67 -26.75
N LEU A 276 -8.15 2.60 -26.16
CA LEU A 276 -9.34 2.26 -25.37
C LEU A 276 -10.41 1.58 -26.24
N LEU A 277 -10.67 2.12 -27.44
CA LEU A 277 -11.59 1.52 -28.40
C LEU A 277 -11.12 0.14 -28.86
N LEU A 278 -9.82 -0.04 -29.10
CA LEU A 278 -9.25 -1.34 -29.44
C LEU A 278 -9.47 -2.36 -28.32
N ILE A 279 -9.23 -1.97 -27.06
CA ILE A 279 -9.44 -2.86 -25.90
C ILE A 279 -10.90 -3.27 -25.77
N VAL A 280 -11.83 -2.32 -25.90
CA VAL A 280 -13.27 -2.61 -25.87
C VAL A 280 -13.65 -3.53 -27.03
N GLY A 281 -13.19 -3.23 -28.25
CA GLY A 281 -13.46 -4.05 -29.44
C GLY A 281 -12.95 -5.49 -29.30
N LEU A 282 -11.71 -5.68 -28.84
CA LEU A 282 -11.13 -7.00 -28.59
C LEU A 282 -11.89 -7.76 -27.50
N SER A 283 -12.29 -7.07 -26.43
CA SER A 283 -13.05 -7.66 -25.32
C SER A 283 -14.45 -8.12 -25.76
N LEU A 284 -15.12 -7.35 -26.61
CA LEU A 284 -16.41 -7.71 -27.20
C LEU A 284 -16.26 -8.87 -28.21
N ALA A 285 -15.21 -8.88 -29.03
CA ALA A 285 -14.92 -9.98 -29.95
C ALA A 285 -14.77 -11.32 -29.21
N VAL A 286 -14.05 -11.30 -28.09
CA VAL A 286 -13.88 -12.47 -27.20
C VAL A 286 -15.21 -12.91 -26.57
N GLN A 287 -16.13 -11.96 -26.33
CA GLN A 287 -17.45 -12.27 -25.79
C GLN A 287 -18.40 -12.92 -26.80
N PHE A 288 -18.34 -12.56 -28.08
CA PHE A 288 -19.10 -13.27 -29.12
C PHE A 288 -18.75 -14.76 -29.16
N MET A 289 -17.55 -15.13 -28.71
CA MET A 289 -17.10 -16.51 -28.60
C MET A 289 -17.51 -17.20 -27.28
N GLY A 290 -18.24 -16.51 -26.39
CA GLY A 290 -18.77 -17.06 -25.13
C GLY A 290 -17.91 -16.82 -23.88
N TYR A 291 -16.87 -15.99 -23.96
CA TYR A 291 -16.06 -15.61 -22.81
C TYR A 291 -16.52 -14.28 -22.18
N SER A 292 -16.11 -14.00 -20.95
CA SER A 292 -16.43 -12.73 -20.30
C SER A 292 -15.58 -11.57 -20.87
N ALA A 293 -16.22 -10.56 -21.48
CA ALA A 293 -15.52 -9.36 -21.98
C ALA A 293 -14.73 -8.64 -20.87
N SER A 294 -15.30 -8.55 -19.66
CA SER A 294 -14.64 -7.92 -18.51
C SER A 294 -13.35 -8.63 -18.10
N MET A 295 -13.33 -9.97 -18.15
CA MET A 295 -12.12 -10.73 -17.81
C MET A 295 -11.09 -10.66 -18.95
N ALA A 296 -11.53 -10.67 -20.21
CA ALA A 296 -10.64 -10.44 -21.34
C ALA A 296 -9.94 -9.07 -21.23
N ALA A 297 -10.68 -8.02 -20.87
CA ALA A 297 -10.15 -6.68 -20.63
C ALA A 297 -9.13 -6.66 -19.48
N PHE A 298 -9.41 -7.37 -18.38
CA PHE A 298 -8.47 -7.52 -17.27
C PHE A 298 -7.16 -8.20 -17.70
N LEU A 299 -7.24 -9.31 -18.43
CA LEU A 299 -6.06 -10.04 -18.95
C LEU A 299 -5.25 -9.19 -19.94
N ILE A 300 -5.94 -8.40 -20.78
CA ILE A 300 -5.29 -7.43 -21.66
C ILE A 300 -4.54 -6.39 -20.82
N GLY A 301 -5.18 -5.79 -19.82
CA GLY A 301 -4.56 -4.82 -18.92
C GLY A 301 -3.31 -5.36 -18.21
N LEU A 302 -3.38 -6.60 -17.73
CA LEU A 302 -2.27 -7.29 -17.07
C LEU A 302 -1.07 -7.54 -18.00
N ALA A 303 -1.32 -7.72 -19.31
CA ALA A 303 -0.29 -8.03 -20.29
C ALA A 303 0.34 -6.80 -20.95
N VAL A 304 -0.32 -5.64 -20.90
CA VAL A 304 0.19 -4.39 -21.47
C VAL A 304 1.52 -4.01 -20.80
N PRO A 305 2.57 -3.68 -21.58
CA PRO A 305 3.87 -3.30 -21.02
C PRO A 305 3.75 -2.02 -20.20
N ARG A 306 4.12 -2.11 -18.92
CA ARG A 306 4.13 -1.00 -17.97
C ARG A 306 5.22 0.04 -18.28
N GLU A 307 6.29 -0.39 -18.92
CA GLU A 307 7.41 0.45 -19.32
C GLU A 307 7.06 1.15 -20.63
N GLY A 308 6.95 2.47 -20.59
CA GLY A 308 6.72 3.33 -21.75
C GLY A 308 5.72 4.46 -21.51
N PRO A 309 5.63 5.41 -22.44
CA PRO A 309 4.77 6.58 -22.30
C PRO A 309 3.28 6.23 -22.31
N LEU A 310 2.86 5.17 -23.01
CA LEU A 310 1.44 4.76 -23.09
C LEU A 310 0.87 4.30 -21.74
N ALA A 311 1.61 3.48 -20.99
CA ALA A 311 1.12 2.98 -19.71
C ALA A 311 1.04 4.11 -18.67
N ARG A 312 2.03 5.02 -18.66
CA ARG A 312 2.03 6.21 -17.81
C ARG A 312 0.83 7.11 -18.10
N THR A 313 0.58 7.41 -19.38
CA THR A 313 -0.56 8.25 -19.78
C THR A 313 -1.90 7.61 -19.46
N LEU A 314 -2.04 6.30 -19.66
CA LEU A 314 -3.24 5.55 -19.29
C LEU A 314 -3.49 5.62 -17.78
N VAL A 315 -2.47 5.35 -16.95
CA VAL A 315 -2.60 5.41 -15.50
C VAL A 315 -2.95 6.83 -15.05
N ASP A 316 -2.20 7.85 -15.47
CA ASP A 316 -2.41 9.23 -15.02
C ASP A 316 -3.80 9.77 -15.41
N ARG A 317 -4.25 9.49 -16.65
CA ARG A 317 -5.53 10.00 -17.17
C ARG A 317 -6.73 9.20 -16.71
N LEU A 318 -6.60 7.88 -16.51
CA LEU A 318 -7.72 7.02 -16.11
C LEU A 318 -7.88 6.93 -14.59
N THR A 319 -6.84 7.14 -13.79
CA THR A 319 -6.91 6.99 -12.33
C THR A 319 -8.04 7.81 -11.72
N TYR A 320 -8.08 9.12 -11.97
CA TYR A 320 -9.11 9.98 -11.39
C TYR A 320 -10.55 9.60 -11.82
N PRO A 321 -10.89 9.53 -13.14
CA PRO A 321 -12.26 9.22 -13.55
C PRO A 321 -12.69 7.80 -13.19
N VAL A 322 -11.79 6.82 -13.25
CA VAL A 322 -12.13 5.44 -12.90
C VAL A 322 -12.48 5.32 -11.41
N HIS A 323 -11.71 5.95 -10.53
CA HIS A 323 -11.95 5.87 -9.09
C HIS A 323 -13.16 6.70 -8.64
N GLN A 324 -13.33 7.92 -9.15
CA GLN A 324 -14.37 8.82 -8.68
C GLN A 324 -15.73 8.57 -9.32
N MET A 325 -15.76 8.05 -10.56
CA MET A 325 -16.99 7.87 -11.33
C MET A 325 -17.26 6.40 -11.60
N VAL A 326 -16.37 5.70 -12.30
CA VAL A 326 -16.66 4.35 -12.81
C VAL A 326 -16.84 3.32 -11.69
N MET A 327 -15.98 3.37 -10.68
CA MET A 327 -15.98 2.43 -9.56
C MET A 327 -17.26 2.48 -8.72
N PRO A 328 -17.73 3.65 -8.24
CA PRO A 328 -19.02 3.77 -7.58
C PRO A 328 -20.19 3.23 -8.40
N LEU A 329 -20.19 3.49 -9.71
CA LEU A 329 -21.25 3.06 -10.61
C LEU A 329 -21.24 1.54 -10.81
N CYS A 330 -20.08 0.94 -11.08
CA CYS A 330 -19.93 -0.51 -11.22
C CYS A 330 -20.41 -1.27 -9.98
N PHE A 331 -20.02 -0.82 -8.78
CA PHE A 331 -20.43 -1.47 -7.54
C PHE A 331 -21.85 -1.09 -7.11
N GLY A 332 -22.31 0.12 -7.41
CA GLY A 332 -23.69 0.53 -7.20
C GLY A 332 -24.69 -0.25 -8.05
N ALA A 333 -24.35 -0.55 -9.31
CA ALA A 333 -25.21 -1.38 -10.17
C ALA A 333 -25.41 -2.80 -9.63
N ILE A 334 -24.43 -3.33 -8.90
CA ILE A 334 -24.55 -4.62 -8.22
C ILE A 334 -25.59 -4.54 -7.10
N GLY A 335 -25.52 -3.50 -6.26
CA GLY A 335 -26.51 -3.27 -5.21
C GLY A 335 -27.92 -2.99 -5.75
N ALA A 336 -28.02 -2.25 -6.86
CA ALA A 336 -29.29 -1.85 -7.47
C ALA A 336 -30.09 -3.00 -8.09
N ARG A 337 -29.49 -4.20 -8.21
CA ARG A 337 -30.18 -5.43 -8.65
C ARG A 337 -30.91 -6.16 -7.53
N LEU A 338 -30.71 -5.76 -6.27
CA LEU A 338 -31.40 -6.37 -5.14
C LEU A 338 -32.85 -5.89 -5.07
N ASP A 339 -33.78 -6.83 -5.21
CA ASP A 339 -35.20 -6.61 -4.96
C ASP A 339 -35.67 -7.42 -3.74
N PHE A 340 -35.86 -6.73 -2.60
CA PHE A 340 -36.41 -7.34 -1.41
C PHE A 340 -37.95 -7.48 -1.46
N ALA A 341 -38.64 -6.98 -2.49
CA ALA A 341 -40.10 -7.14 -2.64
C ALA A 341 -40.50 -8.55 -3.08
N GLU A 342 -39.66 -9.25 -3.82
CA GLU A 342 -39.87 -10.64 -4.26
C GLU A 342 -39.79 -11.66 -3.09
N ILE A 343 -39.33 -11.20 -1.91
CA ILE A 343 -39.24 -11.99 -0.66
C ILE A 343 -40.62 -12.32 -0.08
N GLY A 344 -41.71 -11.68 -0.52
CA GLY A 344 -43.06 -11.82 0.05
C GLY A 344 -43.63 -13.25 0.14
N ARG A 345 -42.96 -14.25 -0.46
CA ARG A 345 -43.31 -15.68 -0.36
C ARG A 345 -42.64 -16.42 0.83
N PHE A 346 -41.55 -15.90 1.40
CA PHE A 346 -40.83 -16.52 2.53
C PHE A 346 -41.19 -15.85 3.86
N THR A 347 -41.25 -16.65 4.94
CA THR A 347 -41.25 -16.07 6.29
C THR A 347 -39.88 -15.43 6.54
N ALA A 348 -39.81 -14.25 7.16
CA ALA A 348 -38.54 -13.54 7.42
C ALA A 348 -37.46 -14.42 8.10
N THR A 349 -37.89 -15.37 8.94
CA THR A 349 -37.03 -16.36 9.59
C THR A 349 -36.41 -17.37 8.63
N GLN A 350 -37.17 -17.86 7.63
CA GLN A 350 -36.66 -18.80 6.62
C GLN A 350 -35.65 -18.13 5.69
N PHE A 351 -35.90 -16.87 5.30
CA PHE A 351 -34.95 -16.09 4.52
C PHE A 351 -33.64 -15.86 5.29
N ALA A 352 -33.73 -15.41 6.55
CA ALA A 352 -32.57 -15.21 7.40
C ALA A 352 -31.77 -16.51 7.60
N PHE A 353 -32.46 -17.63 7.78
CA PHE A 353 -31.82 -18.95 7.88
C PHE A 353 -31.12 -19.36 6.58
N ALA A 354 -31.74 -19.17 5.41
CA ALA A 354 -31.15 -19.49 4.12
C ALA A 354 -29.89 -18.66 3.83
N VAL A 355 -29.93 -17.36 4.13
CA VAL A 355 -28.77 -16.46 4.02
C VAL A 355 -27.68 -16.89 5.01
N ALA A 356 -28.02 -17.10 6.29
CA ALA A 356 -27.05 -17.53 7.29
C ALA A 356 -26.39 -18.88 6.93
N PHE A 357 -27.18 -19.83 6.45
CA PHE A 357 -26.71 -21.14 6.01
C PHE A 357 -25.74 -21.03 4.84
N THR A 358 -26.11 -20.33 3.77
CA THR A 358 -25.26 -20.16 2.58
C THR A 358 -23.97 -19.39 2.89
N THR A 359 -24.05 -18.35 3.73
CA THR A 359 -22.87 -17.60 4.21
C THR A 359 -21.96 -18.49 5.08
N ALA A 360 -22.53 -19.29 5.99
CA ALA A 360 -21.77 -20.21 6.84
C ALA A 360 -21.05 -21.29 6.00
N VAL A 361 -21.74 -21.91 5.03
CA VAL A 361 -21.14 -22.91 4.14
C VAL A 361 -20.03 -22.29 3.28
N SER A 362 -20.25 -21.09 2.72
CA SER A 362 -19.26 -20.37 1.91
C SER A 362 -18.00 -20.04 2.72
N SER A 363 -18.18 -19.44 3.89
CA SER A 363 -17.08 -19.05 4.76
C SER A 363 -16.34 -20.26 5.32
N ALA A 364 -17.04 -21.31 5.77
CA ALA A 364 -16.42 -22.54 6.26
C ALA A 364 -15.58 -23.22 5.16
N GLY A 365 -16.08 -23.26 3.92
CA GLY A 365 -15.36 -23.87 2.81
C GLY A 365 -14.09 -23.12 2.44
N LYS A 366 -14.21 -21.81 2.21
CA LYS A 366 -13.08 -20.96 1.80
C LYS A 366 -12.07 -20.80 2.92
N VAL A 367 -12.52 -20.41 4.12
CA VAL A 367 -11.63 -20.18 5.27
C VAL A 367 -11.03 -21.50 5.74
N GLY A 368 -11.82 -22.56 5.84
CA GLY A 368 -11.32 -23.87 6.27
C GLY A 368 -10.24 -24.41 5.33
N GLY A 369 -10.47 -24.37 4.01
CA GLY A 369 -9.50 -24.91 3.06
C GLY A 369 -8.23 -24.07 2.91
N THR A 370 -8.35 -22.75 3.00
CA THR A 370 -7.18 -21.86 3.00
C THR A 370 -6.37 -21.97 4.27
N VAL A 371 -7.00 -22.16 5.44
CA VAL A 371 -6.29 -22.41 6.70
C VAL A 371 -5.55 -23.74 6.69
N LEU A 372 -6.19 -24.80 6.17
CA LEU A 372 -5.58 -26.12 6.10
C LEU A 372 -4.32 -26.11 5.23
N VAL A 373 -4.44 -25.59 4.01
CA VAL A 373 -3.29 -25.50 3.08
C VAL A 373 -2.27 -24.46 3.54
N GLY A 374 -2.72 -23.33 4.08
CA GLY A 374 -1.83 -22.30 4.63
C GLY A 374 -0.95 -22.84 5.76
N ARG A 375 -1.50 -23.69 6.63
CA ARG A 375 -0.71 -24.38 7.66
C ARG A 375 0.29 -25.37 7.08
N TRP A 376 -0.10 -26.10 6.04
CA TRP A 376 0.81 -27.02 5.36
C TRP A 376 1.97 -26.27 4.67
N LEU A 377 1.74 -25.03 4.24
CA LEU A 377 2.74 -24.12 3.69
C LEU A 377 3.56 -23.37 4.78
N GLY A 378 3.37 -23.67 6.06
CA GLY A 378 4.11 -23.06 7.17
C GLY A 378 3.62 -21.67 7.61
N MET A 379 2.44 -21.23 7.16
CA MET A 379 1.85 -19.95 7.58
C MET A 379 1.26 -20.03 8.99
N SER A 380 1.30 -18.92 9.73
CA SER A 380 0.66 -18.88 11.04
C SER A 380 -0.87 -19.01 10.91
N ALA A 381 -1.49 -19.63 11.92
CA ALA A 381 -2.94 -19.87 11.96
C ALA A 381 -3.78 -18.61 11.71
N ARG A 382 -3.31 -17.49 12.28
CA ARG A 382 -4.00 -16.20 12.23
C ARG A 382 -3.87 -15.57 10.85
N GLU A 383 -2.68 -15.61 10.24
CA GLU A 383 -2.48 -15.13 8.87
C GLU A 383 -3.29 -15.96 7.88
N ALA A 384 -3.31 -17.28 8.03
CA ALA A 384 -4.10 -18.16 7.17
C ALA A 384 -5.61 -17.93 7.34
N LEU A 385 -6.09 -17.67 8.57
CA LEU A 385 -7.49 -17.31 8.82
C LEU A 385 -7.88 -16.02 8.10
N VAL A 386 -7.06 -14.97 8.21
CA VAL A 386 -7.41 -13.71 7.54
C VAL A 386 -7.30 -13.83 6.02
N LEU A 387 -6.30 -14.55 5.51
CA LEU A 387 -6.20 -14.87 4.10
C LEU A 387 -7.47 -15.60 3.60
N GLY A 388 -8.02 -16.50 4.40
CA GLY A 388 -9.28 -17.17 4.10
C GLY A 388 -10.48 -16.24 4.00
N PHE A 389 -10.59 -15.26 4.91
CA PHE A 389 -11.66 -14.26 4.85
C PHE A 389 -11.51 -13.31 3.64
N LEU A 390 -10.27 -12.96 3.27
CA LEU A 390 -9.98 -12.22 2.05
C LEU A 390 -10.41 -13.01 0.80
N LEU A 391 -10.17 -14.31 0.77
CA LEU A 391 -10.58 -15.17 -0.36
C LEU A 391 -12.09 -15.48 -0.40
N ASN A 392 -12.86 -15.07 0.61
CA ASN A 392 -14.32 -15.17 0.62
C ASN A 392 -15.02 -13.96 -0.02
N VAL A 393 -14.27 -13.02 -0.59
CA VAL A 393 -14.82 -11.87 -1.31
C VAL A 393 -15.54 -12.33 -2.58
N LYS A 394 -16.82 -11.96 -2.70
CA LYS A 394 -17.66 -12.24 -3.87
C LYS A 394 -17.94 -10.99 -4.69
N GLY A 395 -18.33 -11.18 -5.95
CA GLY A 395 -18.48 -10.09 -6.91
C GLY A 395 -19.03 -10.54 -8.26
N TYR A 396 -18.49 -10.00 -9.36
CA TYR A 396 -19.11 -10.10 -10.68
C TYR A 396 -19.29 -11.55 -11.20
N SER A 397 -18.29 -12.42 -11.05
CA SER A 397 -18.36 -13.81 -11.52
C SER A 397 -19.47 -14.59 -10.85
N ASP A 398 -19.72 -14.33 -9.57
CA ASP A 398 -20.84 -14.90 -8.82
C ASP A 398 -22.20 -14.41 -9.33
N ILE A 399 -22.34 -13.10 -9.55
CA ILE A 399 -23.56 -12.51 -10.13
C ILE A 399 -23.83 -13.11 -11.52
N LEU A 400 -22.81 -13.32 -12.35
CA LEU A 400 -22.95 -13.95 -13.65
C LEU A 400 -23.50 -15.39 -13.54
N ALA A 401 -23.02 -16.15 -12.56
CA ALA A 401 -23.52 -17.49 -12.27
C ALA A 401 -25.00 -17.49 -11.85
N ILE A 402 -25.37 -16.54 -10.97
CA ILE A 402 -26.76 -16.37 -10.52
C ILE A 402 -27.68 -15.99 -11.69
N ASN A 403 -27.26 -15.08 -12.57
CA ASN A 403 -28.04 -14.72 -13.76
C ASN A 403 -28.18 -15.88 -14.75
N LEU A 404 -27.18 -16.76 -14.85
CA LEU A 404 -27.27 -17.96 -15.68
C LEU A 404 -28.29 -18.96 -15.09
N ALA A 405 -28.35 -19.07 -13.76
CA ALA A 405 -29.33 -19.90 -13.05
C ALA A 405 -30.77 -19.42 -13.27
N ASP A 406 -30.97 -18.10 -13.26
CA ASP A 406 -32.26 -17.47 -13.49
C ASP A 406 -32.76 -17.67 -14.93
N LYS A 407 -31.90 -17.40 -15.93
CA LYS A 407 -32.22 -17.65 -17.35
C LYS A 407 -32.55 -19.11 -17.66
N SER A 408 -31.95 -20.04 -16.92
CA SER A 408 -32.21 -21.48 -17.06
C SER A 408 -33.40 -21.96 -16.22
N ASN A 409 -34.06 -21.06 -15.48
CA ASN A 409 -35.22 -21.31 -14.62
C ASN A 409 -34.97 -22.46 -13.62
N VAL A 410 -33.74 -22.52 -13.10
CA VAL A 410 -33.26 -23.53 -12.13
C VAL A 410 -33.54 -23.09 -10.71
N TRP A 411 -33.36 -21.80 -10.44
CA TRP A 411 -33.48 -21.14 -9.14
C TRP A 411 -34.46 -19.99 -9.30
N GLY A 412 -35.69 -20.15 -8.82
CA GLY A 412 -36.68 -19.07 -8.91
C GLY A 412 -36.21 -17.79 -8.21
N ASP A 413 -36.89 -16.67 -8.49
CA ASP A 413 -36.53 -15.30 -8.08
C ASP A 413 -36.02 -15.16 -6.63
N THR A 414 -36.65 -15.89 -5.69
CA THR A 414 -36.27 -15.89 -4.27
C THR A 414 -34.85 -16.39 -4.00
N ALA A 415 -34.38 -17.39 -4.75
CA ALA A 415 -33.05 -17.97 -4.60
C ALA A 415 -31.95 -17.00 -5.06
N GLN A 416 -32.24 -16.23 -6.12
CA GLN A 416 -31.35 -15.17 -6.59
C GLN A 416 -31.16 -14.11 -5.51
N VAL A 417 -32.22 -13.65 -4.86
CA VAL A 417 -32.11 -12.66 -3.77
C VAL A 417 -31.29 -13.22 -2.60
N VAL A 418 -31.55 -14.46 -2.17
CA VAL A 418 -30.79 -15.11 -1.09
C VAL A 418 -29.29 -15.18 -1.41
N LEU A 419 -28.94 -15.62 -2.62
CA LEU A 419 -27.53 -15.78 -3.02
C LEU A 419 -26.82 -14.43 -3.13
N VAL A 420 -27.45 -13.42 -3.76
CA VAL A 420 -26.85 -12.08 -3.88
C VAL A 420 -26.66 -11.46 -2.49
N VAL A 421 -27.63 -11.57 -1.58
CA VAL A 421 -27.51 -11.06 -0.21
C VAL A 421 -26.41 -11.80 0.55
N ALA A 422 -26.37 -13.14 0.48
CA ALA A 422 -25.31 -13.93 1.10
C ALA A 422 -23.92 -13.54 0.59
N SER A 423 -23.81 -13.24 -0.71
CA SER A 423 -22.55 -12.80 -1.33
C SER A 423 -22.10 -11.42 -0.89
N ILE A 424 -23.04 -10.49 -0.74
CA ILE A 424 -22.76 -9.20 -0.15
C ILE A 424 -22.28 -9.38 1.29
N VAL A 425 -22.98 -10.15 2.13
CA VAL A 425 -22.57 -10.42 3.53
C VAL A 425 -21.15 -11.02 3.60
N ASN A 426 -20.82 -11.99 2.73
CA ASN A 426 -19.48 -12.56 2.64
C ASN A 426 -18.41 -11.49 2.33
N THR A 427 -18.69 -10.58 1.41
CA THR A 427 -17.78 -9.47 1.06
C THR A 427 -17.65 -8.45 2.21
N PHE A 428 -18.73 -8.18 2.95
CA PHE A 428 -18.68 -7.32 4.14
C PHE A 428 -17.79 -7.92 5.24
N MET A 429 -17.69 -9.24 5.36
CA MET A 429 -16.79 -9.89 6.34
C MET A 429 -15.31 -9.68 6.03
N ALA A 430 -14.93 -9.46 4.76
CA ALA A 430 -13.54 -9.26 4.36
C ALA A 430 -12.96 -7.92 4.88
N GLY A 431 -13.79 -6.88 5.02
CA GLY A 431 -13.38 -5.58 5.55
C GLY A 431 -12.84 -5.66 6.98
N PRO A 432 -13.63 -6.13 7.97
CA PRO A 432 -13.15 -6.34 9.33
C PRO A 432 -11.96 -7.29 9.44
N ALA A 433 -11.95 -8.37 8.65
CA ALA A 433 -10.85 -9.34 8.66
C ALA A 433 -9.53 -8.69 8.22
N SER A 434 -9.56 -7.91 7.14
CA SER A 434 -8.39 -7.19 6.63
C SER A 434 -7.94 -6.04 7.55
N ALA A 435 -8.87 -5.34 8.21
CA ALA A 435 -8.54 -4.41 9.29
C ALA A 435 -7.86 -5.11 10.48
N ALA A 436 -8.19 -6.37 10.74
CA ALA A 436 -7.50 -7.19 11.73
C ALA A 436 -6.05 -7.50 11.32
N ILE A 437 -5.75 -7.78 10.03
CA ILE A 437 -4.36 -7.88 9.53
C ILE A 437 -3.62 -6.57 9.79
N VAL A 438 -4.17 -5.42 9.38
CA VAL A 438 -3.45 -4.15 9.52
C VAL A 438 -3.18 -3.84 10.99
N ARG A 439 -4.16 -4.07 11.87
CA ARG A 439 -3.96 -3.94 13.32
C ARG A 439 -2.98 -4.97 13.87
N GLN A 440 -2.99 -6.20 13.36
CA GLN A 440 -2.08 -7.26 13.81
C GLN A 440 -0.65 -6.99 13.33
N GLN A 441 -0.43 -6.56 12.09
CA GLN A 441 0.88 -6.11 11.63
C GLN A 441 1.35 -4.93 12.48
N ARG A 442 0.53 -3.91 12.70
CA ARG A 442 0.89 -2.80 13.62
C ARG A 442 1.16 -3.25 15.06
N ARG A 443 0.47 -4.28 15.56
CA ARG A 443 0.64 -4.80 16.94
C ARG A 443 1.82 -5.77 17.08
N ALA A 444 2.06 -6.62 16.09
CA ALA A 444 3.24 -7.48 15.99
C ALA A 444 4.51 -6.63 15.75
N PHE A 445 4.36 -5.45 15.17
CA PHE A 445 5.36 -4.38 15.06
C PHE A 445 5.28 -3.37 16.23
N LYS A 446 4.80 -3.73 17.43
CA LYS A 446 5.28 -3.04 18.64
C LYS A 446 6.76 -3.37 18.85
N TYR A 447 7.59 -2.93 17.90
CA TYR A 447 9.02 -2.84 18.02
C TYR A 447 9.29 -1.88 19.17
N ARG A 448 9.77 -2.40 20.30
CA ARG A 448 10.54 -1.59 21.23
C ARG A 448 11.92 -1.47 20.59
N SER A 449 12.33 -0.26 20.23
CA SER A 449 13.74 -0.05 19.91
C SER A 449 14.52 -0.46 21.14
N HIS A 450 15.55 -1.29 20.94
CA HIS A 450 16.58 -1.45 21.95
C HIS A 450 17.41 -0.18 21.99
N CYS A 451 17.76 0.25 23.19
CA CYS A 451 18.81 1.25 23.42
C CYS A 451 20.14 0.68 22.90
N LEU A 452 21.04 1.53 22.39
CA LEU A 452 22.33 1.08 21.85
C LEU A 452 23.17 0.37 22.91
N GLN A 453 23.03 0.73 24.18
CA GLN A 453 23.67 0.05 25.30
C GLN A 453 23.29 -1.45 25.42
N GLU A 454 22.10 -1.85 24.97
CA GLU A 454 21.63 -3.24 25.03
C GLU A 454 22.05 -4.07 23.80
N LEU A 455 22.46 -3.39 22.72
CA LEU A 455 22.80 -4.02 21.44
C LEU A 455 24.23 -4.56 21.47
N ARG A 456 24.36 -5.88 21.31
CA ARG A 456 25.68 -6.52 21.19
C ARG A 456 26.34 -6.17 19.85
N LEU A 457 27.67 -6.18 19.80
CA LEU A 457 28.47 -5.92 18.58
C LEU A 457 28.17 -6.92 17.44
N GLU A 458 27.73 -8.12 17.80
CA GLU A 458 27.38 -9.22 16.89
C GLU A 458 25.95 -9.13 16.33
N GLN A 459 25.15 -8.17 16.80
CA GLN A 459 23.79 -7.96 16.30
C GLN A 459 23.79 -6.94 15.14
N GLU A 460 22.88 -7.17 14.19
CA GLU A 460 22.62 -6.24 13.08
C GLU A 460 22.17 -4.88 13.63
N LEU A 461 22.86 -3.81 13.24
CA LEU A 461 22.40 -2.45 13.52
C LEU A 461 21.66 -1.92 12.29
N ARG A 462 20.46 -1.40 12.52
CA ARG A 462 19.63 -0.77 11.49
C ARG A 462 19.64 0.74 11.72
N VAL A 463 20.19 1.46 10.75
CA VAL A 463 20.39 2.90 10.83
C VAL A 463 19.47 3.59 9.82
N LEU A 464 18.65 4.53 10.28
CA LEU A 464 17.84 5.39 9.44
C LEU A 464 18.51 6.77 9.33
N VAL A 465 19.03 7.08 8.16
CA VAL A 465 19.65 8.36 7.83
C VAL A 465 18.62 9.26 7.19
N CYS A 466 18.37 10.43 7.76
CA CYS A 466 17.47 11.43 7.21
C CYS A 466 18.27 12.51 6.48
N VAL A 467 17.87 12.88 5.26
CA VAL A 467 18.53 13.94 4.49
C VAL A 467 17.52 14.93 3.94
N HIS A 468 17.89 16.21 3.90
CA HIS A 468 17.09 17.29 3.27
C HIS A 468 17.61 17.69 1.89
N GLY A 469 18.74 17.11 1.45
CA GLY A 469 19.40 17.42 0.18
C GLY A 469 20.71 16.65 0.04
N ALA A 470 21.36 16.77 -1.12
CA ALA A 470 22.52 15.95 -1.48
C ALA A 470 23.78 16.24 -0.64
N GLY A 471 23.92 17.47 -0.12
CA GLY A 471 25.16 17.94 0.51
C GLY A 471 25.62 17.16 1.74
N GLY A 472 24.70 16.55 2.51
CA GLY A 472 25.03 15.78 3.72
C GLY A 472 24.98 14.26 3.54
N VAL A 473 24.67 13.77 2.32
CA VAL A 473 24.46 12.34 2.06
C VAL A 473 25.74 11.56 2.31
N GLN A 474 26.88 12.03 1.82
CA GLN A 474 28.16 11.32 1.94
C GLN A 474 28.58 11.16 3.40
N ALA A 475 28.64 12.26 4.17
CA ALA A 475 29.05 12.22 5.56
C ALA A 475 28.16 11.30 6.42
N MET A 476 26.85 11.33 6.21
CA MET A 476 25.93 10.48 6.96
C MET A 476 25.99 9.01 6.58
N LEU A 477 26.14 8.70 5.28
CA LEU A 477 26.30 7.33 4.83
C LEU A 477 27.64 6.74 5.28
N THR A 478 28.73 7.51 5.23
CA THR A 478 30.03 7.11 5.78
C THR A 478 29.91 6.83 7.28
N LEU A 479 29.24 7.70 8.05
CA LEU A 479 29.04 7.44 9.48
C LEU A 479 28.18 6.19 9.74
N ALA A 480 27.15 5.96 8.93
CA ALA A 480 26.33 4.76 9.02
C ALA A 480 27.13 3.50 8.64
N GLU A 481 28.03 3.58 7.68
CA GLU A 481 28.93 2.48 7.31
C GLU A 481 29.94 2.17 8.41
N LEU A 482 30.57 3.19 9.00
CA LEU A 482 31.50 3.03 10.13
C LEU A 482 30.84 2.39 11.36
N SER A 483 29.50 2.44 11.48
CA SER A 483 28.73 1.79 12.56
C SER A 483 28.66 0.24 12.46
N LYS A 484 29.40 -0.34 11.53
CA LYS A 484 29.50 -1.78 11.31
C LYS A 484 30.12 -2.50 12.50
N GLY A 485 29.41 -3.53 12.96
CA GLY A 485 29.90 -4.39 14.03
C GLY A 485 30.97 -5.36 13.52
N SER A 486 31.64 -6.05 14.45
CA SER A 486 32.77 -6.95 14.16
C SER A 486 32.39 -8.11 13.22
N SER A 487 31.15 -8.62 13.30
CA SER A 487 30.69 -9.80 12.55
C SER A 487 29.33 -9.63 11.86
N ALA A 488 28.59 -8.57 12.15
CA ALA A 488 27.23 -8.35 11.66
C ALA A 488 27.14 -7.23 10.63
N PRO A 489 26.31 -7.41 9.57
CA PRO A 489 26.08 -6.35 8.60
C PRO A 489 25.32 -5.18 9.23
N VAL A 490 25.47 -3.99 8.63
CA VAL A 490 24.64 -2.81 8.91
C VAL A 490 23.65 -2.65 7.78
N ALA A 491 22.38 -2.47 8.13
CA ALA A 491 21.36 -2.11 7.17
C ALA A 491 21.13 -0.59 7.22
N VAL A 492 21.47 0.08 6.13
CA VAL A 492 21.34 1.54 6.02
C VAL A 492 20.09 1.88 5.22
N TYR A 493 19.20 2.64 5.83
CA TYR A 493 18.00 3.19 5.21
C TYR A 493 18.17 4.69 5.07
N LEU A 494 17.98 5.24 3.87
CA LEU A 494 18.05 6.67 3.64
C LEU A 494 16.64 7.22 3.40
N LEU A 495 16.18 8.13 4.25
CA LEU A 495 14.92 8.84 4.14
C LEU A 495 15.18 10.28 3.65
N HIS A 496 14.83 10.55 2.40
CA HIS A 496 14.86 11.89 1.84
C HIS A 496 13.60 12.66 2.25
N LEU A 497 13.77 13.69 3.08
CA LEU A 497 12.70 14.55 3.59
C LEU A 497 12.56 15.78 2.69
N VAL A 498 11.46 15.84 1.94
CA VAL A 498 11.16 16.92 1.00
C VAL A 498 10.01 17.78 1.55
N GLU A 499 10.24 19.08 1.66
CA GLU A 499 9.23 20.02 2.16
C GLU A 499 8.13 20.28 1.14
N LEU A 500 6.89 19.97 1.51
CA LEU A 500 5.71 20.34 0.74
C LEU A 500 5.43 21.83 0.90
N GLN A 501 5.92 22.66 -0.03
CA GLN A 501 5.58 24.08 -0.03
C GLN A 501 4.14 24.29 -0.53
N THR A 502 3.25 24.73 0.36
CA THR A 502 1.93 25.21 -0.05
C THR A 502 2.09 26.42 -0.98
N ALA A 503 1.47 26.37 -2.16
CA ALA A 503 1.53 27.32 -3.27
C ALA A 503 1.24 28.82 -2.97
N ARG A 504 1.12 29.24 -1.69
CA ARG A 504 0.80 30.62 -1.29
C ARG A 504 1.97 31.61 -1.39
N LYS A 505 3.23 31.17 -1.38
CA LYS A 505 4.39 32.09 -1.30
C LYS A 505 4.94 32.58 -2.65
N TYR A 506 4.60 31.93 -3.77
CA TYR A 506 4.95 32.42 -5.11
C TYR A 506 4.08 33.62 -5.52
N ALA A 507 2.88 33.77 -4.94
CA ALA A 507 1.97 34.88 -5.24
C ALA A 507 2.46 36.25 -4.72
N ILE A 508 3.32 36.29 -3.69
CA ILE A 508 3.76 37.57 -3.08
C ILE A 508 4.96 38.15 -3.84
N THR A 509 5.84 37.32 -4.39
CA THR A 509 6.99 37.77 -5.18
C THR A 509 6.57 38.27 -6.58
N HIS A 510 5.45 37.79 -7.12
CA HIS A 510 4.91 38.24 -8.41
C HIS A 510 4.18 39.60 -8.36
N LEU A 511 3.90 40.15 -7.18
CA LEU A 511 3.30 41.48 -7.07
C LEU A 511 4.29 42.64 -7.29
N TYR A 512 5.60 42.37 -7.24
CA TYR A 512 6.65 43.39 -7.43
C TYR A 512 7.33 43.37 -8.79
N ASN A 513 7.01 42.40 -9.66
CA ASN A 513 7.61 42.30 -10.98
C ASN A 513 6.53 42.14 -12.07
N ASN A 514 5.68 43.15 -12.19
CA ASN A 514 4.73 43.29 -13.28
C ASN A 514 5.35 44.12 -14.40
N GLN A 515 5.94 43.48 -15.41
CA GLN A 515 5.97 43.99 -16.79
C GLN A 515 6.57 42.96 -17.76
N SER A 516 5.74 42.05 -18.25
CA SER A 516 5.64 41.68 -19.67
C SER A 516 4.66 40.51 -19.83
N LEU A 517 3.63 40.73 -20.65
CA LEU A 517 2.76 39.67 -21.13
C LEU A 517 3.56 38.82 -22.13
N ASP A 518 3.66 37.51 -21.92
CA ASP A 518 3.28 36.43 -22.87
C ASP A 518 3.92 35.05 -22.54
N SER A 519 3.75 34.52 -21.32
CA SER A 519 4.30 33.21 -20.93
C SER A 519 3.47 32.52 -19.85
N LYS A 520 2.30 31.95 -20.21
CA LYS A 520 1.45 31.19 -19.25
C LYS A 520 1.64 29.66 -19.31
N GLU A 521 2.43 29.13 -20.24
CA GLU A 521 2.67 27.69 -20.36
C GLU A 521 4.03 27.25 -19.77
N GLU A 522 5.01 28.14 -19.64
CA GLU A 522 6.33 27.84 -19.04
C GLU A 522 6.35 27.93 -17.50
N GLU A 523 5.39 28.66 -16.89
CA GLU A 523 5.39 28.94 -15.44
C GLU A 523 4.93 27.75 -14.55
N GLU A 524 4.15 26.80 -15.10
CA GLU A 524 3.79 25.56 -14.36
C GLU A 524 4.91 24.50 -14.39
N GLU A 525 5.85 24.63 -15.33
CA GLU A 525 6.97 23.70 -15.49
C GLU A 525 8.03 23.94 -14.40
N ASP A 526 8.49 25.17 -14.17
CA ASP A 526 9.58 25.47 -13.21
C ASP A 526 9.26 25.11 -11.75
N ALA A 527 8.01 25.27 -11.31
CA ALA A 527 7.58 24.84 -9.97
C ALA A 527 7.55 23.32 -9.81
N ARG A 528 7.39 22.58 -10.92
CA ARG A 528 7.45 21.11 -10.97
C ARG A 528 8.88 20.59 -11.10
N TRP A 529 9.78 21.35 -11.73
CA TRP A 529 11.20 21.00 -11.89
C TRP A 529 12.03 21.13 -10.61
N GLY A 530 11.64 22.02 -9.68
CA GLY A 530 12.36 22.28 -8.42
C GLY A 530 12.54 21.07 -7.48
N TYR A 531 11.60 20.12 -7.46
CA TYR A 531 11.72 18.92 -6.61
C TYR A 531 12.41 17.75 -7.33
N SER A 532 12.34 17.70 -8.67
CA SER A 532 12.96 16.64 -9.46
C SER A 532 14.48 16.72 -9.41
N TRP A 533 15.06 17.93 -9.52
CA TRP A 533 16.52 18.09 -9.53
C TRP A 533 17.15 17.75 -8.17
N GLU A 534 16.55 18.17 -7.04
CA GLU A 534 17.08 17.82 -5.71
C GLU A 534 16.97 16.30 -5.46
N MET A 535 15.88 15.67 -5.90
CA MET A 535 15.70 14.22 -5.78
C MET A 535 16.70 13.43 -6.65
N GLU A 536 16.95 13.90 -7.87
CA GLU A 536 17.97 13.33 -8.77
C GLU A 536 19.37 13.47 -8.18
N GLN A 537 19.71 14.63 -7.59
CA GLN A 537 21.00 14.83 -6.95
C GLN A 537 21.21 13.92 -5.73
N VAL A 538 20.21 13.77 -4.87
CA VAL A 538 20.30 12.84 -3.73
C VAL A 538 20.47 11.41 -4.24
N THR A 539 19.70 11.01 -5.26
CA THR A 539 19.81 9.66 -5.83
C THR A 539 21.17 9.43 -6.50
N ALA A 540 21.71 10.43 -7.19
CA ALA A 540 23.05 10.39 -7.76
C ALA A 540 24.14 10.30 -6.68
N ALA A 541 24.00 11.04 -5.57
CA ALA A 541 24.93 10.97 -4.44
C ALA A 541 24.91 9.60 -3.75
N VAL A 542 23.72 9.01 -3.55
CA VAL A 542 23.59 7.64 -3.02
C VAL A 542 24.21 6.62 -3.96
N HIS A 543 23.95 6.75 -5.27
CA HIS A 543 24.54 5.86 -6.27
C HIS A 543 26.06 5.98 -6.26
N ALA A 544 26.60 7.19 -6.26
CA ALA A 544 28.05 7.46 -6.21
C ALA A 544 28.69 6.78 -4.99
N PHE A 545 28.09 6.92 -3.80
CA PHE A 545 28.54 6.23 -2.59
C PHE A 545 28.51 4.70 -2.76
N SER A 546 27.40 4.14 -3.26
CA SER A 546 27.27 2.70 -3.44
C SER A 546 28.24 2.08 -4.46
N THR A 547 28.73 2.88 -5.41
CA THR A 547 29.72 2.46 -6.41
C THR A 547 31.17 2.79 -6.03
N TYR A 548 31.39 3.57 -4.98
CA TYR A 548 32.73 4.06 -4.61
C TYR A 548 33.61 2.97 -4.02
N ASP A 549 33.05 2.07 -3.21
CA ASP A 549 33.80 0.97 -2.59
C ASP A 549 33.43 -0.38 -3.23
N ALA A 550 34.29 -0.86 -4.13
CA ALA A 550 34.08 -2.08 -4.91
C ALA A 550 34.31 -3.37 -4.10
N ALA A 551 34.84 -3.29 -2.88
CA ALA A 551 35.20 -4.47 -2.09
C ALA A 551 34.00 -5.08 -1.33
N VAL A 552 33.10 -4.25 -0.78
CA VAL A 552 31.86 -4.70 -0.11
C VAL A 552 30.74 -3.64 -0.25
N PRO A 553 29.86 -3.72 -1.26
CA PRO A 553 28.79 -2.73 -1.42
C PRO A 553 27.78 -2.83 -0.26
N VAL A 554 27.65 -1.76 0.53
CA VAL A 554 26.59 -1.65 1.55
C VAL A 554 25.26 -1.32 0.84
N PRO A 555 24.24 -2.20 0.90
CA PRO A 555 22.98 -1.94 0.23
C PRO A 555 22.22 -0.83 0.97
N VAL A 556 22.19 0.37 0.38
CA VAL A 556 21.40 1.50 0.89
C VAL A 556 19.99 1.44 0.34
N ARG A 557 18.98 1.35 1.20
CA ARG A 557 17.57 1.43 0.79
C ARG A 557 17.06 2.86 0.90
N GLN A 558 16.88 3.51 -0.24
CA GLN A 558 16.35 4.88 -0.32
C GLN A 558 14.81 4.90 -0.26
N MET A 559 14.28 5.85 0.50
CA MET A 559 12.86 6.20 0.62
C MET A 559 12.71 7.72 0.53
N THR A 560 11.57 8.19 0.04
CA THR A 560 11.28 9.62 -0.10
C THR A 560 9.95 9.94 0.58
N ALA A 561 9.95 10.97 1.43
CA ALA A 561 8.77 11.46 2.12
C ALA A 561 8.55 12.94 1.79
N ILE A 562 7.36 13.26 1.29
CA ILE A 562 6.97 14.61 0.88
C ILE A 562 5.88 15.11 1.82
N SER A 563 6.23 16.06 2.69
CA SER A 563 5.34 16.52 3.76
C SER A 563 5.63 17.95 4.17
N SER A 564 4.67 18.58 4.85
CA SER A 564 4.93 19.87 5.50
C SER A 564 5.91 19.69 6.67
N LEU A 565 6.74 20.70 6.97
CA LEU A 565 7.66 20.67 8.12
C LEU A 565 6.95 20.31 9.44
N ALA A 566 5.68 20.68 9.60
CA ALA A 566 4.87 20.41 10.78
C ALA A 566 4.48 18.93 10.96
N SER A 567 4.47 18.15 9.88
CA SER A 567 4.10 16.73 9.89
C SER A 567 5.28 15.79 9.59
N MET A 568 6.44 16.32 9.20
CA MET A 568 7.63 15.52 8.87
C MET A 568 8.13 14.62 10.00
N ASP A 569 7.91 14.98 11.27
CA ASP A 569 8.27 14.11 12.39
C ASP A 569 7.45 12.81 12.41
N GLU A 570 6.22 12.84 11.88
CA GLU A 570 5.41 11.64 11.71
C GLU A 570 5.98 10.73 10.62
N ASP A 571 6.53 11.30 9.54
CA ASP A 571 7.20 10.54 8.49
C ASP A 571 8.49 9.90 8.97
N VAL A 572 9.31 10.62 9.74
CA VAL A 572 10.50 10.05 10.39
C VAL A 572 10.10 8.92 11.31
N ARG A 573 9.06 9.10 12.14
CA ARG A 573 8.56 8.04 13.03
C ARG A 573 8.08 6.82 12.26
N ASN A 574 7.33 7.01 11.18
CA ASN A 574 6.88 5.91 10.32
C ASN A 574 8.08 5.22 9.65
N GLY A 575 9.07 5.98 9.19
CA GLY A 575 10.32 5.45 8.63
C GLY A 575 11.10 4.60 9.64
N VAL A 576 11.16 5.02 10.91
CA VAL A 576 11.77 4.23 12.01
C VAL A 576 11.01 2.93 12.23
N GLU A 577 9.68 2.97 12.24
CA GLU A 577 8.84 1.78 12.42
C GLU A 577 8.95 0.81 11.24
N ASP A 578 9.02 1.33 10.01
CA ASP A 578 9.13 0.55 8.77
C ASP A 578 10.52 -0.07 8.60
N ALA A 579 11.58 0.69 8.88
CA ALA A 579 12.97 0.21 8.86
C ALA A 579 13.32 -0.66 10.08
N ARG A 580 12.54 -0.53 11.17
CA ARG A 580 12.90 -1.02 12.51
C ARG A 580 14.27 -0.51 12.94
N ALA A 581 14.52 0.77 12.73
CA ALA A 581 15.80 1.38 13.02
C ALA A 581 16.00 1.51 14.54
N SER A 582 17.19 1.17 15.01
CA SER A 582 17.61 1.39 16.41
C SER A 582 18.32 2.73 16.59
N LEU A 583 18.85 3.28 15.49
CA LEU A 583 19.51 4.57 15.44
C LEU A 583 18.95 5.40 14.28
N VAL A 584 18.59 6.64 14.56
CA VAL A 584 18.25 7.66 13.56
C VAL A 584 19.34 8.71 13.53
N ILE A 585 19.84 9.03 12.35
CA ILE A 585 20.78 10.14 12.15
C ILE A 585 20.05 11.24 11.38
N VAL A 586 19.96 12.43 11.97
CA VAL A 586 19.34 13.62 11.37
C VAL A 586 20.37 14.74 11.21
N PRO A 587 20.26 15.58 10.17
CA PRO A 587 21.19 16.69 9.96
C PRO A 587 20.95 17.77 11.00
N PHE A 588 22.02 18.49 11.33
CA PHE A 588 21.90 19.75 12.04
C PHE A 588 21.13 20.79 11.21
N HIS A 589 20.44 21.70 11.89
CA HIS A 589 19.58 22.70 11.24
C HIS A 589 20.36 23.84 10.56
N LYS A 590 21.65 24.00 10.90
CA LYS A 590 22.60 24.92 10.25
C LYS A 590 23.61 24.11 9.42
N GLU A 591 24.00 24.64 8.27
CA GLU A 591 25.05 24.09 7.40
C GLU A 591 26.25 25.05 7.40
N GLN A 592 27.47 24.51 7.37
CA GLN A 592 28.67 25.35 7.32
C GLN A 592 28.92 25.85 5.90
N ARG A 593 29.10 27.16 5.75
CA ARG A 593 29.55 27.77 4.49
C ARG A 593 31.07 27.62 4.31
N TYR A 594 31.54 27.94 3.11
CA TYR A 594 32.96 28.00 2.77
C TYR A 594 33.77 29.01 3.62
N ASP A 595 33.09 30.00 4.22
CA ASP A 595 33.67 31.00 5.12
C ASP A 595 33.79 30.50 6.57
N GLY A 596 33.47 29.23 6.82
CA GLY A 596 33.47 28.62 8.14
C GLY A 596 32.24 28.96 9.00
N ARG A 597 31.38 29.90 8.56
CA ARG A 597 30.21 30.33 9.33
C ARG A 597 29.07 29.33 9.18
N MET A 598 28.37 29.06 10.30
CA MET A 598 27.20 28.17 10.33
C MET A 598 25.94 28.95 9.96
N VAL A 599 25.37 28.67 8.79
CA VAL A 599 24.20 29.40 8.27
C VAL A 599 22.97 28.49 8.22
N SER A 600 21.83 29.04 8.64
CA SER A 600 20.54 28.39 8.43
C SER A 600 20.10 28.57 6.98
N ARG A 601 19.87 27.48 6.24
CA ARG A 601 19.19 27.53 4.95
C ARG A 601 17.75 28.05 5.16
N ARG A 602 17.14 28.63 4.11
CA ARG A 602 15.79 29.24 4.15
C ARG A 602 14.80 28.32 4.91
N GLY A 603 14.24 28.80 6.04
CA GLY A 603 13.37 28.00 6.92
C GLY A 603 14.06 27.35 8.13
N GLY A 604 15.24 27.80 8.54
CA GLY A 604 16.04 27.25 9.65
C GLY A 604 15.30 27.02 10.97
N ASP A 605 14.42 27.93 11.38
CA ASP A 605 13.58 27.74 12.57
C ASP A 605 12.66 26.52 12.47
N GLY A 606 12.13 26.25 11.26
CA GLY A 606 11.30 25.09 11.00
C GLY A 606 12.05 23.77 11.15
N ARG A 607 13.32 23.71 10.71
CA ARG A 607 14.17 22.52 10.87
C ARG A 607 14.65 22.33 12.31
N ARG A 608 14.95 23.40 13.03
CA ARG A 608 15.27 23.32 14.47
C ARG A 608 14.09 22.72 15.25
N GLN A 609 12.88 23.22 14.99
CA GLN A 609 11.66 22.67 15.60
C GLN A 609 11.39 21.22 15.19
N LEU A 610 11.66 20.86 13.93
CA LEU A 610 11.56 19.48 13.46
C LEU A 610 12.51 18.56 14.24
N ASN A 611 13.79 18.92 14.38
CA ASN A 611 14.76 18.13 15.16
C ASN A 611 14.31 17.97 16.61
N GLN A 612 13.75 19.01 17.23
CA GLN A 612 13.19 18.93 18.59
C GLN A 612 12.00 17.97 18.67
N ARG A 613 11.08 18.01 17.69
CA ARG A 613 9.95 17.08 17.62
C ARG A 613 10.41 15.63 17.43
N ILE A 614 11.41 15.42 16.57
CA ILE A 614 12.00 14.09 16.35
C ILE A 614 12.63 13.57 17.65
N LEU A 615 13.44 14.38 18.34
CA LEU A 615 14.04 14.01 19.63
C LEU A 615 13.00 13.64 20.70
N GLN A 616 11.83 14.32 20.72
CA GLN A 616 10.78 14.05 21.70
C GLN A 616 9.88 12.86 21.35
N ARG A 617 9.70 12.56 20.06
CA ARG A 617 8.69 11.59 19.56
C ARG A 617 9.29 10.29 19.02
N ALA A 618 10.57 10.28 18.65
CA ALA A 618 11.25 9.08 18.18
C ALA A 618 11.27 8.02 19.30
N ARG A 619 11.12 6.75 18.90
CA ARG A 619 11.10 5.61 19.82
C ARG A 619 12.45 4.89 19.94
N CYS A 620 13.50 5.48 19.38
CA CYS A 620 14.85 4.93 19.26
C CYS A 620 15.88 6.03 19.58
N THR A 621 17.16 5.65 19.64
CA THR A 621 18.25 6.62 19.82
C THR A 621 18.33 7.54 18.60
N VAL A 622 18.44 8.85 18.83
CA VAL A 622 18.50 9.87 17.79
C VAL A 622 19.83 10.61 17.89
N GLY A 623 20.66 10.49 16.85
CA GLY A 623 21.86 11.28 16.67
C GLY A 623 21.60 12.48 15.76
N ILE A 624 22.08 13.66 16.15
CA ILE A 624 22.10 14.84 15.29
C ILE A 624 23.54 15.01 14.79
N LEU A 625 23.74 14.89 13.47
CA LEU A 625 25.06 15.08 12.86
C LEU A 625 25.30 16.56 12.58
N VAL A 626 26.34 17.11 13.21
CA VAL A 626 26.86 18.46 12.92
C VAL A 626 28.08 18.30 12.03
N GLU A 627 27.90 18.56 10.74
CA GLU A 627 28.99 18.48 9.77
C GLU A 627 29.79 19.79 9.79
N ARG A 628 31.08 19.71 10.13
CA ARG A 628 32.05 20.78 9.91
C ARG A 628 32.84 20.46 8.64
N ARG A 629 32.62 21.20 7.56
CA ARG A 629 33.38 21.05 6.32
C ARG A 629 34.70 21.79 6.49
N LEU A 630 35.79 21.06 6.67
CA LEU A 630 37.11 21.69 6.58
C LEU A 630 37.28 22.29 5.17
N PRO A 631 37.91 23.48 5.04
CA PRO A 631 38.24 24.04 3.74
C PRO A 631 39.11 23.02 3.00
N SER A 632 38.58 22.54 1.87
CA SER A 632 39.25 21.60 0.98
C SER A 632 40.62 22.15 0.57
N ILE A 633 41.68 21.57 1.12
CA ILE A 633 42.98 21.55 0.45
C ILE A 633 42.75 20.81 -0.88
N PRO A 634 43.18 21.35 -2.04
CA PRO A 634 42.91 20.73 -3.32
C PRO A 634 43.42 19.29 -3.33
N ALA A 635 42.56 18.39 -3.82
CA ALA A 635 42.77 16.95 -3.90
C ALA A 635 43.96 16.60 -4.81
N VAL A 636 45.15 16.74 -4.28
CA VAL A 636 46.38 16.12 -4.76
C VAL A 636 47.09 15.64 -3.50
N GLN A 637 47.18 14.32 -3.35
CA GLN A 637 47.93 13.59 -2.33
C GLN A 637 47.38 13.65 -0.90
N GLN A 638 46.50 12.70 -0.56
CA GLN A 638 46.56 12.01 0.73
C GLN A 638 46.04 10.58 0.52
N GLU A 639 46.93 9.74 0.01
CA GLU A 639 46.80 8.28 -0.15
C GLU A 639 47.31 7.56 1.11
N GLU A 640 46.84 7.95 2.29
CA GLU A 640 47.08 7.18 3.51
C GLU A 640 45.72 6.81 4.11
N GLU A 641 45.56 5.55 4.51
CA GLU A 641 44.44 5.05 5.34
C GLU A 641 44.43 5.83 6.66
N ALA A 642 43.88 7.04 6.63
CA ALA A 642 43.83 7.90 7.80
C ALA A 642 42.89 7.25 8.82
N MET A 643 43.46 6.73 9.91
CA MET A 643 42.68 6.27 11.05
C MET A 643 41.79 7.43 11.54
N HIS A 644 40.48 7.18 11.59
CA HIS A 644 39.52 8.11 12.15
C HIS A 644 39.58 8.05 13.67
N GLN A 645 40.04 9.13 14.30
CA GLN A 645 40.08 9.24 15.75
C GLN A 645 38.75 9.79 16.29
N VAL A 646 37.99 8.95 16.98
CA VAL A 646 36.68 9.27 17.55
C VAL A 646 36.81 9.45 19.06
N VAL A 647 36.29 10.55 19.58
CA VAL A 647 36.26 10.81 21.03
C VAL A 647 34.83 10.79 21.56
N ALA A 648 34.58 9.93 22.53
CA ALA A 648 33.33 9.89 23.28
C ALA A 648 33.50 10.66 24.59
N VAL A 649 32.65 11.65 24.82
CA VAL A 649 32.66 12.46 26.05
C VAL A 649 31.62 11.92 27.00
N PHE A 650 32.05 11.57 28.22
CA PHE A 650 31.16 11.10 29.28
C PHE A 650 31.23 12.05 30.48
N LEU A 651 30.12 12.75 30.77
CA LEU A 651 29.97 13.62 31.94
C LEU A 651 29.16 12.89 33.02
N SER A 652 27.96 12.41 32.66
CA SER A 652 27.06 11.53 33.44
C SER A 652 25.67 11.53 32.80
N GLY A 653 24.95 10.41 32.89
CA GLY A 653 23.55 10.27 32.52
C GLY A 653 23.28 9.35 31.33
N ALA A 654 21.99 9.05 31.10
CA ALA A 654 21.55 8.08 30.10
C ALA A 654 21.97 8.42 28.65
N ASP A 655 21.93 9.69 28.27
CA ASP A 655 22.34 10.11 26.93
C ASP A 655 23.85 9.92 26.69
N ASP A 656 24.67 10.11 27.73
CA ASP A 656 26.12 9.90 27.65
C ASP A 656 26.45 8.40 27.59
N ARG A 657 25.67 7.55 28.27
CA ARG A 657 25.77 6.08 28.17
C ARG A 657 25.51 5.61 26.73
N GLU A 658 24.44 6.10 26.10
CA GLU A 658 24.15 5.81 24.69
C GLU A 658 25.23 6.34 23.74
N ALA A 659 25.79 7.52 24.01
CA ALA A 659 26.89 8.09 23.24
C ALA A 659 28.16 7.21 23.30
N VAL A 660 28.53 6.75 24.49
CA VAL A 660 29.67 5.83 24.68
C VAL A 660 29.38 4.46 24.07
N ALA A 661 28.15 3.94 24.18
CA ALA A 661 27.75 2.69 23.55
C ALA A 661 27.84 2.76 22.01
N TYR A 662 27.48 3.90 21.41
CA TYR A 662 27.66 4.13 19.99
C TYR A 662 29.14 4.21 19.60
N ALA A 663 29.94 4.97 20.35
CA ALA A 663 31.36 5.14 20.05
C ALA A 663 32.15 3.83 20.20
N THR A 664 31.90 3.05 21.26
CA THR A 664 32.50 1.72 21.45
C THR A 664 32.10 0.73 20.36
N ARG A 665 30.93 0.90 19.73
CA ARG A 665 30.57 0.14 18.54
C ARG A 665 31.43 0.52 17.33
N LEU A 666 31.75 1.79 17.15
CA LEU A 666 32.60 2.27 16.04
C LEU A 666 34.02 1.67 16.11
N SER A 667 34.53 1.34 17.30
CA SER A 667 35.85 0.71 17.45
C SER A 667 35.94 -0.70 16.85
N ALA A 668 34.82 -1.29 16.43
CA ALA A 668 34.81 -2.55 15.70
C ALA A 668 35.30 -2.39 14.25
N HIS A 669 35.29 -1.17 13.71
CA HIS A 669 35.75 -0.89 12.37
C HIS A 669 37.28 -0.71 12.34
N PRO A 670 38.02 -1.35 11.41
CA PRO A 670 39.49 -1.36 11.43
C PRO A 670 40.13 0.02 11.21
N SER A 671 39.41 0.94 10.54
CA SER A 671 39.88 2.31 10.30
C SER A 671 39.53 3.30 11.42
N VAL A 672 38.96 2.85 12.55
CA VAL A 672 38.49 3.74 13.62
C VAL A 672 39.22 3.44 14.93
N SER A 673 39.82 4.47 15.51
CA SER A 673 40.37 4.46 16.87
C SER A 673 39.46 5.27 17.79
N VAL A 674 39.06 4.69 18.92
CA VAL A 674 38.11 5.32 19.86
C VAL A 674 38.79 5.64 21.18
N SER A 675 38.55 6.85 21.67
CA SER A 675 38.94 7.30 23.01
C SER A 675 37.71 7.73 23.80
N VAL A 676 37.56 7.21 25.01
CA VAL A 676 36.50 7.57 25.94
C VAL A 676 37.10 8.47 27.03
N SER A 677 36.65 9.72 27.06
CA SER A 677 37.07 10.73 28.04
C SER A 677 35.98 10.92 29.08
N ARG A 678 36.21 10.42 30.30
CA ARG A 678 35.29 10.57 31.44
C ARG A 678 35.68 11.80 32.25
N PHE A 679 34.75 12.75 32.38
CA PHE A 679 34.91 13.94 33.20
C PHE A 679 34.32 13.69 34.58
N MET A 680 35.09 13.99 35.63
CA MET A 680 34.68 13.81 37.02
C MET A 680 35.01 15.05 37.85
N LEU A 681 34.23 15.26 38.92
CA LEU A 681 34.57 16.25 39.93
C LEU A 681 35.76 15.77 40.78
N PRO A 682 36.62 16.69 41.27
CA PRO A 682 37.67 16.37 42.25
C PRO A 682 37.10 15.71 43.52
N GLU A 683 37.88 14.82 44.15
CA GLU A 683 37.44 14.02 45.32
C GLU A 683 36.84 14.86 46.45
N GLU A 684 37.41 16.04 46.75
CA GLU A 684 36.92 16.96 47.78
C GLU A 684 35.49 17.44 47.54
N SER A 685 35.11 17.58 46.27
CA SER A 685 33.78 18.00 45.83
C SER A 685 32.78 16.83 45.79
N ARG A 686 33.26 15.60 45.54
CA ARG A 686 32.44 14.36 45.52
C ARG A 686 31.93 13.99 46.91
N THR A 687 32.74 14.13 47.96
CA THR A 687 32.35 13.77 49.35
C THR A 687 31.16 14.54 49.91
N ARG A 688 30.75 15.66 49.31
CA ARG A 688 29.60 16.47 49.74
C ARG A 688 28.27 16.05 49.11
N MET A 689 28.28 15.20 48.08
CA MET A 689 27.09 14.78 47.35
C MET A 689 26.73 13.33 47.71
N ARG A 690 25.45 13.06 47.98
CA ARG A 690 24.94 11.68 48.10
C ARG A 690 24.92 11.06 46.70
N MET A 691 25.47 9.85 46.57
CA MET A 691 25.38 9.07 45.32
C MET A 691 23.92 8.91 44.90
N SER A 692 23.59 9.34 43.69
CA SER A 692 22.28 9.12 43.09
C SER A 692 22.19 7.72 42.48
N GLU A 693 20.96 7.22 42.25
CA GLU A 693 20.75 5.96 41.52
C GLU A 693 21.36 6.03 40.10
N GLU A 694 21.26 7.19 39.43
CA GLU A 694 21.89 7.41 38.12
C GLU A 694 23.42 7.30 38.15
N GLU A 695 24.07 7.81 39.21
CA GLU A 695 25.53 7.70 39.37
C GLU A 695 25.98 6.26 39.61
N ALA A 696 25.17 5.45 40.29
CA ALA A 696 25.44 4.03 40.47
C ALA A 696 25.32 3.26 39.14
N GLU A 697 24.28 3.55 38.35
CA GLU A 697 24.14 2.98 37.00
C GLU A 697 25.27 3.40 36.06
N ASP A 698 25.73 4.65 36.16
CA ASP A 698 26.85 5.17 35.37
C ASP A 698 28.17 4.46 35.74
N GLU A 699 28.43 4.18 37.02
CA GLU A 699 29.61 3.40 37.44
C GLU A 699 29.53 1.94 36.97
N GLU A 700 28.36 1.30 37.05
CA GLU A 700 28.17 -0.08 36.55
C GLU A 700 28.41 -0.15 35.04
N PHE A 701 27.82 0.77 34.27
CA PHE A 701 28.02 0.87 32.83
C PHE A 701 29.49 1.10 32.46
N MET A 702 30.16 2.05 33.12
CA MET A 702 31.57 2.34 32.84
C MET A 702 32.50 1.19 33.29
N ALA A 703 32.15 0.44 34.33
CA ALA A 703 32.86 -0.78 34.70
C ALA A 703 32.74 -1.85 33.61
N GLU A 704 31.54 -2.04 33.03
CA GLU A 704 31.33 -2.95 31.91
C GLU A 704 32.13 -2.53 30.66
N VAL A 705 32.10 -1.24 30.30
CA VAL A 705 32.87 -0.70 29.16
C VAL A 705 34.37 -0.92 29.36
N ARG A 706 34.89 -0.66 30.56
CA ARG A 706 36.30 -0.90 30.90
C ARG A 706 36.68 -2.38 30.77
N ALA A 707 35.84 -3.27 31.30
CA ALA A 707 36.08 -4.71 31.21
C ALA A 707 36.04 -5.21 29.76
N ARG A 708 35.10 -4.73 28.95
CA ARG A 708 34.88 -5.24 27.59
C ARG A 708 35.78 -4.66 26.51
N PHE A 709 36.09 -3.36 26.56
CA PHE A 709 36.72 -2.65 25.46
C PHE A 709 38.09 -2.06 25.81
N VAL A 710 38.27 -1.64 27.06
CA VAL A 710 39.54 -1.05 27.51
C VAL A 710 40.55 -2.14 27.86
N SER A 711 40.14 -3.18 28.59
CA SER A 711 41.02 -4.29 28.98
C SER A 711 41.66 -5.03 27.80
N PRO A 712 40.98 -5.24 26.65
CA PRO A 712 41.59 -5.83 25.46
C PRO A 712 42.38 -4.83 24.61
N GLY A 713 42.40 -3.55 24.99
CA GLY A 713 43.09 -2.48 24.25
C GLY A 713 42.36 -1.98 22.99
N GLN A 714 41.06 -2.24 22.84
CA GLN A 714 40.27 -1.78 21.69
C GLN A 714 39.88 -0.30 21.79
N VAL A 715 39.73 0.20 23.02
CA VAL A 715 39.32 1.58 23.29
C VAL A 715 40.25 2.18 24.33
N THR A 716 40.72 3.40 24.08
CA THR A 716 41.53 4.15 25.04
C THR A 716 40.61 4.85 26.05
N TYR A 717 40.99 4.85 27.32
CA TYR A 717 40.18 5.42 28.39
C TYR A 717 40.97 6.46 29.16
N THR A 718 40.41 7.66 29.29
CA THR A 718 41.03 8.76 30.04
C THR A 718 40.04 9.35 31.04
N GLU A 719 40.50 9.55 32.27
CA GLU A 719 39.75 10.27 33.30
C GLU A 719 40.31 11.68 33.42
N ARG A 720 39.42 12.68 33.40
CA ARG A 720 39.78 14.09 33.55
C ARG A 720 39.00 14.71 34.69
N TYR A 721 39.71 15.39 35.57
CA TYR A 721 39.12 16.04 36.74
C TYR A 721 38.91 17.52 36.44
N VAL A 722 37.66 17.98 36.50
CA VAL A 722 37.26 19.36 36.19
C VAL A 722 36.37 19.91 37.29
N SER A 723 36.59 21.17 37.65
CA SER A 723 35.84 21.87 38.69
C SER A 723 34.67 22.69 38.14
N ASN A 724 34.78 23.19 36.90
CA ASN A 724 33.83 24.12 36.28
C ASN A 724 33.69 23.91 34.75
N GLY A 725 32.69 24.56 34.14
CA GLY A 725 32.46 24.51 32.69
C GLY A 725 33.59 25.07 31.82
N VAL A 726 34.33 26.06 32.33
CA VAL A 726 35.48 26.64 31.61
C VAL A 726 36.62 25.63 31.48
N GLU A 727 36.98 24.95 32.56
CA GLU A 727 38.00 23.88 32.53
C GLU A 727 37.56 22.71 31.65
N THR A 728 36.26 22.40 31.62
CA THR A 728 35.70 21.40 30.71
C THR A 728 35.88 21.83 29.25
N LEU A 729 35.60 23.10 28.93
CA LEU A 729 35.78 23.66 27.60
C LEU A 729 37.26 23.68 27.18
N GLU A 730 38.17 24.11 28.05
CA GLU A 730 39.63 24.11 27.80
C GLU A 730 40.15 22.69 27.55
N SER A 731 39.65 21.71 28.29
CA SER A 731 40.00 20.31 28.10
C SER A 731 39.46 19.74 26.78
N LEU A 732 38.28 20.17 26.35
CA LEU A 732 37.71 19.80 25.06
C LEU A 732 38.45 20.50 23.91
N SER A 733 38.76 21.78 24.04
CA SER A 733 39.45 22.56 23.01
C SER A 733 40.86 22.06 22.76
N SER A 734 41.56 21.54 23.78
CA SER A 734 42.87 20.90 23.61
C SER A 734 42.83 19.64 22.73
N MET A 735 41.65 19.07 22.47
CA MET A 735 41.47 17.90 21.60
C MET A 735 41.02 18.28 20.17
N VAL A 736 40.70 19.55 19.93
CA VAL A 736 40.24 20.08 18.64
C VAL A 736 41.45 20.21 17.71
N GLY A 737 41.79 19.12 17.03
CA GLY A 737 42.91 19.05 16.09
C GLY A 737 43.36 17.63 15.78
N GLU A 738 43.21 16.73 16.75
CA GLU A 738 43.57 15.31 16.61
C GLU A 738 42.36 14.42 16.31
N CYS A 739 41.13 14.92 16.55
CA CYS A 739 39.91 14.12 16.49
C CYS A 739 39.12 14.39 15.22
N SER A 740 38.65 13.34 14.54
CA SER A 740 37.77 13.44 13.37
C SER A 740 36.28 13.49 13.74
N LEU A 741 35.89 12.97 14.90
CA LEU A 741 34.50 12.94 15.35
C LEU A 741 34.40 13.04 16.89
N PHE A 742 33.53 13.91 17.37
CA PHE A 742 33.09 13.94 18.77
C PHE A 742 31.70 13.31 18.89
N VAL A 743 31.55 12.40 19.85
CA VAL A 743 30.26 11.79 20.21
C VAL A 743 29.92 12.24 21.62
N VAL A 744 28.82 12.99 21.76
CA VAL A 744 28.44 13.65 23.02
C VAL A 744 26.97 13.38 23.28
N GLY A 745 26.63 13.01 24.52
CA GLY A 745 25.25 12.92 24.97
C GLY A 745 24.64 14.31 25.16
N ARG A 746 23.37 14.47 24.75
CA ARG A 746 22.65 15.75 24.85
C ARG A 746 22.68 16.32 26.27
N GLY A 747 22.51 15.45 27.26
CA GLY A 747 22.40 15.81 28.66
C GLY A 747 21.01 16.28 29.05
N GLY A 748 20.67 16.05 30.32
CA GLY A 748 19.43 16.55 30.90
C GLY A 748 19.34 18.07 30.76
N GLY A 749 18.22 18.57 30.20
CA GLY A 749 17.89 19.99 30.25
C GLY A 749 17.76 20.48 31.69
N GLU A 750 17.60 21.80 31.90
CA GLU A 750 17.43 22.44 33.22
C GLU A 750 16.51 21.62 34.14
N GLY A 751 17.10 20.79 35.03
CA GLY A 751 16.39 19.92 35.97
C GLY A 751 16.60 18.41 35.85
N GLY A 752 17.31 17.90 34.83
CA GLY A 752 17.50 16.45 34.61
C GLY A 752 18.94 15.92 34.68
N GLY A 753 19.93 16.78 34.93
CA GLY A 753 21.32 16.34 35.13
C GLY A 753 21.61 16.11 36.61
N GLY A 754 22.30 15.02 36.94
CA GLY A 754 22.87 14.80 38.27
C GLY A 754 23.65 16.03 38.75
N ALA A 755 23.68 16.27 40.06
CA ALA A 755 24.29 17.48 40.66
C ALA A 755 25.76 17.68 40.22
N ALA A 756 26.48 16.58 39.96
CA ALA A 756 27.82 16.60 39.41
C ALA A 756 27.89 17.20 38.00
N ARG A 757 27.03 16.73 37.07
CA ARG A 757 26.97 17.24 35.68
C ARG A 757 26.67 18.73 35.63
N ASN A 758 25.69 19.19 36.40
CA ASN A 758 25.31 20.60 36.42
C ASN A 758 26.44 21.51 36.91
N THR A 759 27.33 20.99 37.76
CA THR A 759 28.50 21.72 38.26
C THR A 759 29.57 21.80 37.16
N MET A 760 29.84 20.68 36.49
CA MET A 760 30.81 20.60 35.39
C MET A 760 30.38 21.36 34.13
N THR A 761 29.08 21.57 33.89
CA THR A 761 28.58 22.32 32.72
C THR A 761 28.20 23.77 33.05
N ARG A 762 28.35 24.20 34.31
CA ARG A 762 27.99 25.54 34.78
C ARG A 762 28.83 26.59 34.05
N GLY A 763 28.14 27.55 33.42
CA GLY A 763 28.79 28.65 32.66
C GLY A 763 28.96 28.36 31.16
N MET A 764 28.79 27.12 30.70
CA MET A 764 28.90 26.81 29.26
C MET A 764 27.72 27.36 28.44
N ALA A 765 26.54 27.54 29.05
CA ALA A 765 25.36 28.09 28.39
C ALA A 765 25.37 29.64 28.31
N GLY A 766 26.28 30.31 29.02
CA GLY A 766 26.34 31.78 29.11
C GLY A 766 27.29 32.45 28.11
N LEU A 767 27.97 31.68 27.25
CA LEU A 767 28.88 32.17 26.23
C LEU A 767 28.17 32.50 24.89
N GLU A 768 26.85 32.73 24.92
CA GLU A 768 26.05 33.17 23.75
C GLU A 768 26.32 34.62 23.30
N VAL A 769 27.35 35.29 23.83
CA VAL A 769 27.72 36.68 23.46
C VAL A 769 28.99 36.76 22.58
N GLU A 770 29.73 35.67 22.38
CA GLU A 770 30.83 35.62 21.40
C GLU A 770 30.62 34.44 20.43
N GLU A 771 29.58 34.56 19.60
CA GLU A 771 29.24 33.60 18.54
C GLU A 771 30.19 33.65 17.31
N GLU A 772 31.46 34.11 17.46
CA GLU A 772 32.34 34.32 16.30
C GLU A 772 33.55 33.38 16.13
N GLU A 773 34.08 32.68 17.13
CA GLU A 773 35.24 31.78 16.90
C GLU A 773 35.28 30.56 17.86
N CYS A 774 34.81 29.38 17.41
CA CYS A 774 35.26 28.03 17.84
C CYS A 774 34.60 26.88 17.04
#